data_AF-A0A2T4ANK2-F1
#
_entry.id   AF-A0A2T4ANK2-F1
#
_cell.length_a   1.000
_cell.length_b   1.000
_cell.length_c   1.000
_cell.angle_alpha   90.00
_cell.angle_beta   90.00
_cell.angle_gamma   90.00
#
_symmetry.space_group_name_H-M   'P 1'
#
loop_
_entity.id
_entity.type
_entity.pdbx_description
1 polymer ?
#
loop_
_entity_poly.entity_id
_entity_poly.type
_entity_poly.pdbx_seq_one_letter_code
_entity_poly.pdbx_strand_id
1 'polypeptide(L)'
;MMAGAVRQPIDEKAFAKYLEENVPVIKMPIDLKQFGFGQSNPTYQITDATGKKYVLRKKPPGKLLSKTAHKVEREYRALHALETTDVAVPKTFCLCEDDSVIGTPFYIMEFLDGRIFEDFLMPGVTPADRTALWKEAIQTLARLHAVDVAQVGLDKFGKASGFYSRQTQTWATICISQSKAVDVETKEPVGQLPHFDELVGFFKDERLQPKDRATLVHGDFKIDNLVFHKTENRVIGILDWEMSTIGHPLSDVCNFITQFYLARSPGASAYSDSEKFLPGATPGLPQPDEILQWYTEVSGYDPRGAGELSWGAAFNIFKLAGVCQGIAARYAARQASSAKAKMYIGTRGPLAEFAWELAQQARDAKARESKLRLQLSVPPDERRPLLSRLSTEHENGEHVFSCRTNPHSDLPVYTNIHRIRRDIVSVVEDYLTLEQLRDVKINVTVIRPLVDKFYELGDVSIVYCLLVNRAQFLDEESRSTNRQNVNWTRATLCELIATRILRRFGEDHDGDHEGLLLLAHILVAGFEPFQHAPAHVREEAEGKAWWTTHRTLPALEVAILTESRHFLSSTTAQRVVSAIYEGRVIYTPSTSWDIIPDHYKLKPISIYEPRESPLLNQYRLIVPRTRNYLEAIQFTILLGLYVAVMILRRNGEIPYLEAAFAIFAFGWCLDQFATILAHGWNVYTQNLWSFLDVTFIFLFVIYSGLRLWGVWTGLLGPSEQAFDVLALAAPVLVPRLAFNWLSDNLVFLSLRSMMADFFLLTALSAWCFFGFLLSLLWLGEGAHPLLTISKWMIYIWFGLDGTGIHRSVEFHWLLGPVVMITFAFLGNTLFLTILVSMLSNTFSNISTNATAEIHYRKAVLTLEGVKADAVFAYQPPFNLLAVFLLLPLKFVVSPRWFHKIHVATVRLVNLPLLLFIAVAERRLLWPDKTSEGGTVSSLAHKWFWQRWQLSAYQYIRAVFDVPPPEDVYDDIAVDDDLTHHLIRRQYTRQETHDSVRKPSRRDSMFEIPPKLRGSLTETGEDYADMAGRLAAMEKAMQRMEDMLSRLLPQEDSEIGESDTLPIGDGTTLESSFKGRETNF
;
A
#
# COMPACT_ATOMS: atom_id res chain seq x y z
N MET A 1 24.28 46.28 -8.25
CA MET A 1 24.77 45.50 -9.40
C MET A 1 24.69 46.35 -10.66
N MET A 2 25.68 46.30 -11.55
CA MET A 2 25.61 47.03 -12.83
C MET A 2 24.93 46.18 -13.90
N ALA A 3 23.82 46.67 -14.45
CA ALA A 3 23.19 46.09 -15.63
C ALA A 3 23.98 46.52 -16.88
N GLY A 4 24.37 45.55 -17.71
CA GLY A 4 25.22 45.75 -18.88
C GLY A 4 24.47 45.50 -20.20
N ALA A 5 25.23 45.39 -21.29
CA ALA A 5 24.69 45.09 -22.61
C ALA A 5 23.93 43.75 -22.63
N VAL A 6 22.86 43.69 -23.40
CA VAL A 6 22.02 42.51 -23.57
C VAL A 6 22.80 41.41 -24.29
N ARG A 7 23.03 40.27 -23.62
CA ARG A 7 23.73 39.10 -24.18
C ARG A 7 22.79 38.15 -24.90
N GLN A 8 21.52 38.12 -24.48
CA GLN A 8 20.47 37.30 -25.08
C GLN A 8 19.40 38.23 -25.67
N PRO A 9 19.29 38.32 -27.01
CA PRO A 9 18.45 39.30 -27.68
C PRO A 9 16.96 39.09 -27.39
N ILE A 10 16.22 40.20 -27.29
CA ILE A 10 14.77 40.27 -27.11
C ILE A 10 14.21 41.09 -28.28
N ASP A 11 13.08 40.69 -28.85
CA ASP A 11 12.35 41.54 -29.80
C ASP A 11 11.72 42.72 -29.05
N GLU A 12 12.42 43.86 -29.05
CA GLU A 12 12.00 45.05 -28.33
C GLU A 12 10.66 45.62 -28.83
N LYS A 13 10.31 45.43 -30.11
CA LYS A 13 9.04 45.95 -30.66
C LYS A 13 7.85 45.13 -30.20
N ALA A 14 7.96 43.80 -30.30
CA ALA A 14 6.93 42.89 -29.80
C ALA A 14 6.76 43.04 -28.28
N PHE A 15 7.87 43.17 -27.55
CA PHE A 15 7.85 43.41 -26.11
C PHE A 15 7.22 44.76 -25.73
N ALA A 16 7.59 45.86 -26.38
CA ALA A 16 7.02 47.17 -26.11
C ALA A 16 5.50 47.19 -26.34
N LYS A 17 5.02 46.56 -27.42
CA LYS A 17 3.58 46.42 -27.70
C LYS A 17 2.88 45.66 -26.58
N TYR A 18 3.44 44.52 -26.14
CA TYR A 18 2.88 43.74 -25.03
C TYR A 18 2.79 44.56 -23.73
N LEU A 19 3.82 45.36 -23.43
CA LEU A 19 3.84 46.22 -22.25
C LEU A 19 2.77 47.32 -22.29
N GLU A 20 2.56 47.97 -23.44
CA GLU A 20 1.52 48.99 -23.60
C GLU A 20 0.12 48.41 -23.36
N GLU A 21 -0.13 47.17 -23.82
CA GLU A 21 -1.43 46.51 -23.70
C GLU A 21 -1.66 45.91 -22.30
N ASN A 22 -0.65 45.27 -21.70
CA ASN A 22 -0.82 44.43 -20.50
C ASN A 22 -0.25 45.05 -19.21
N VAL A 23 0.68 46.00 -19.30
CA VAL A 23 1.33 46.64 -18.14
C VAL A 23 1.40 48.16 -18.32
N PRO A 24 0.25 48.87 -18.35
CA PRO A 24 0.19 50.31 -18.68
C PRO A 24 0.91 51.23 -17.67
N VAL A 25 1.35 50.67 -16.54
CA VAL A 25 2.21 51.33 -15.54
C VAL A 25 3.61 51.60 -16.10
N ILE A 26 4.13 50.79 -17.02
CA ILE A 26 5.45 50.97 -17.64
C ILE A 26 5.29 51.88 -18.86
N LYS A 27 5.95 53.05 -18.85
CA LYS A 27 5.84 54.05 -19.93
C LYS A 27 6.90 53.87 -21.01
N MET A 28 6.47 53.86 -22.27
CA MET A 28 7.37 53.80 -23.42
C MET A 28 8.00 55.16 -23.74
N PRO A 29 9.20 55.22 -24.36
CA PRO A 29 10.07 54.09 -24.70
C PRO A 29 10.78 53.50 -23.47
N ILE A 30 11.23 52.25 -23.56
CA ILE A 30 11.99 51.56 -22.52
C ILE A 30 13.47 51.38 -22.91
N ASP A 31 14.36 51.39 -21.90
CA ASP A 31 15.77 50.97 -22.00
C ASP A 31 15.93 49.61 -21.30
N LEU A 32 16.47 48.62 -22.03
CA LEU A 32 16.68 47.25 -21.54
C LEU A 32 18.17 46.96 -21.33
N LYS A 33 18.51 46.54 -20.12
CA LYS A 33 19.87 46.09 -19.76
C LYS A 33 19.82 44.74 -19.08
N GLN A 34 20.82 43.89 -19.32
CA GLN A 34 20.85 42.57 -18.68
C GLN A 34 21.72 42.61 -17.42
N PHE A 35 21.26 41.96 -16.34
CA PHE A 35 22.11 41.81 -15.16
C PHE A 35 23.29 40.87 -15.44
N GLY A 36 24.46 41.22 -14.91
CA GLY A 36 25.68 40.40 -15.05
C GLY A 36 25.68 39.12 -14.20
N PHE A 37 24.92 39.12 -13.10
CA PHE A 37 24.81 38.06 -12.09
C PHE A 37 23.36 37.54 -12.01
N GLY A 38 23.19 36.23 -11.70
CA GLY A 38 21.92 35.48 -11.76
C GLY A 38 21.99 34.37 -12.81
N GLN A 39 22.41 33.17 -12.40
CA GLN A 39 22.91 32.12 -13.32
C GLN A 39 21.84 31.19 -13.89
N SER A 40 20.68 31.04 -13.25
CA SER A 40 19.64 30.08 -13.70
C SER A 40 18.72 30.66 -14.78
N ASN A 41 18.07 31.80 -14.51
CA ASN A 41 17.11 32.44 -15.42
C ASN A 41 17.60 33.84 -15.86
N PRO A 42 17.64 34.13 -17.19
CA PRO A 42 17.99 35.45 -17.69
C PRO A 42 17.15 36.57 -17.07
N THR A 43 17.83 37.54 -16.45
CA THR A 43 17.20 38.66 -15.74
C THR A 43 17.66 40.00 -16.34
N TYR A 44 16.71 40.90 -16.57
CA TYR A 44 16.90 42.18 -17.23
C TYR A 44 16.31 43.31 -16.39
N GLN A 45 16.96 44.47 -16.41
CA GLN A 45 16.43 45.72 -15.92
C GLN A 45 15.72 46.44 -17.06
N ILE A 46 14.46 46.80 -16.82
CA ILE A 46 13.70 47.72 -17.66
C ILE A 46 13.78 49.10 -17.02
N THR A 47 14.12 50.13 -17.79
CA THR A 47 13.99 51.53 -17.37
C THR A 47 12.97 52.21 -18.27
N ASP A 48 11.89 52.73 -17.69
CA ASP A 48 10.83 53.38 -18.45
C ASP A 48 11.15 54.84 -18.79
N ALA A 49 10.31 55.48 -19.59
CA ALA A 49 10.49 56.88 -20.00
C ALA A 49 10.50 57.88 -18.83
N THR A 50 9.95 57.51 -17.67
CA THR A 50 9.96 58.33 -16.45
C THR A 50 11.23 58.13 -15.61
N GLY A 51 12.08 57.18 -16.00
CA GLY A 51 13.28 56.77 -15.27
C GLY A 51 13.01 55.72 -14.17
N LYS A 52 11.78 55.21 -14.05
CA LYS A 52 11.42 54.17 -13.09
C LYS A 52 11.90 52.81 -13.59
N LYS A 53 12.37 51.98 -12.66
CA LYS A 53 13.01 50.70 -12.96
C LYS A 53 12.09 49.53 -12.62
N TYR A 54 12.17 48.49 -13.43
CA TYR A 54 11.49 47.20 -13.25
C TYR A 54 12.45 46.06 -13.58
N VAL A 55 12.08 44.84 -13.20
CA VAL A 55 12.87 43.63 -13.47
C VAL A 55 12.05 42.67 -14.30
N LEU A 56 12.61 42.25 -15.43
CA LEU A 56 12.09 41.18 -16.28
C LEU A 56 12.91 39.92 -16.03
N ARG A 57 12.23 38.80 -15.73
CA ARG A 57 12.86 37.49 -15.57
C ARG A 57 12.20 36.51 -16.52
N LYS A 58 12.98 35.90 -17.41
CA LYS A 58 12.50 34.98 -18.46
C LYS A 58 13.20 33.63 -18.41
N LYS A 59 12.59 32.60 -18.99
CA LYS A 59 13.28 31.30 -19.15
C LYS A 59 14.46 31.42 -20.11
N PRO A 60 15.54 30.64 -19.91
CA PRO A 60 16.63 30.57 -20.87
C PRO A 60 16.16 30.02 -22.22
N PRO A 61 16.72 30.49 -23.34
CA PRO A 61 16.34 30.05 -24.67
C PRO A 61 16.77 28.59 -24.94
N GLY A 62 15.98 27.88 -25.76
CA GLY A 62 16.29 26.51 -26.21
C GLY A 62 15.55 25.41 -25.46
N LYS A 63 15.79 24.15 -25.87
CA LYS A 63 15.14 22.96 -25.28
C LYS A 63 15.75 22.68 -23.91
N LEU A 64 15.01 22.99 -22.84
CA LEU A 64 15.44 22.79 -21.46
C LEU A 64 15.72 21.30 -21.19
N LEU A 65 16.89 21.00 -20.60
CA LEU A 65 17.35 19.63 -20.29
C LEU A 65 16.49 18.93 -19.23
N SER A 66 15.73 19.69 -18.43
CA SER A 66 14.82 19.16 -17.42
C SER A 66 13.50 19.92 -17.43
N LYS A 67 12.37 19.18 -17.43
CA LYS A 67 11.02 19.73 -17.30
C LYS A 67 10.72 20.33 -15.91
N THR A 68 11.58 20.09 -14.92
CA THR A 68 11.42 20.59 -13.53
C THR A 68 12.26 21.81 -13.20
N ALA A 69 13.27 22.15 -14.01
CA ALA A 69 14.10 23.34 -13.82
C ALA A 69 13.53 24.55 -14.57
N HIS A 70 13.90 25.78 -14.16
CA HIS A 70 13.57 27.04 -14.84
C HIS A 70 12.05 27.34 -14.97
N LYS A 71 11.27 27.02 -13.93
CA LYS A 71 9.82 27.33 -13.90
C LYS A 71 9.54 28.74 -13.39
N VAL A 72 9.74 29.74 -14.25
CA VAL A 72 9.47 31.16 -13.92
C VAL A 72 8.01 31.42 -13.53
N GLU A 73 7.06 30.61 -14.01
CA GLU A 73 5.64 30.67 -13.63
C GLU A 73 5.44 30.35 -12.15
N ARG A 74 6.24 29.41 -11.64
CA ARG A 74 6.20 28.99 -10.24
C ARG A 74 6.76 30.08 -9.33
N GLU A 75 7.84 30.75 -9.77
CA GLU A 75 8.38 31.93 -9.08
C GLU A 75 7.32 33.04 -9.01
N TYR A 76 6.72 33.40 -10.16
CA TYR A 76 5.67 34.41 -10.22
C TYR A 76 4.50 34.07 -9.29
N ARG A 77 4.02 32.83 -9.31
CA ARG A 77 2.89 32.40 -8.47
C ARG A 77 3.20 32.53 -6.97
N ALA A 78 4.43 32.20 -6.54
CA ALA A 78 4.83 32.36 -5.15
C ALA A 78 4.92 33.83 -4.75
N LEU A 79 5.59 34.66 -5.57
CA LEU A 79 5.72 36.10 -5.34
C LEU A 79 4.35 36.77 -5.28
N HIS A 80 3.51 36.54 -6.28
CA HIS A 80 2.19 37.15 -6.41
C HIS A 80 1.26 36.81 -5.24
N ALA A 81 1.28 35.55 -4.77
CA ALA A 81 0.51 35.14 -3.61
C ALA A 81 0.95 35.83 -2.32
N LEU A 82 2.26 36.11 -2.17
CA LEU A 82 2.83 36.69 -0.96
C LEU A 82 2.73 38.22 -0.90
N GLU A 83 2.38 38.90 -1.99
CA GLU A 83 2.24 40.38 -2.04
C GLU A 83 1.28 40.95 -1.00
N THR A 84 0.29 40.15 -0.57
CA THR A 84 -0.74 40.54 0.40
C THR A 84 -0.37 40.21 1.85
N THR A 85 0.83 39.69 2.08
CA THR A 85 1.31 39.23 3.40
C THR A 85 2.43 40.13 3.93
N ASP A 86 2.83 39.91 5.19
CA ASP A 86 3.96 40.61 5.82
C ASP A 86 5.34 40.11 5.35
N VAL A 87 5.39 39.19 4.37
CA VAL A 87 6.63 38.68 3.80
C VAL A 87 7.17 39.68 2.78
N ALA A 88 8.43 40.09 2.94
CA ALA A 88 9.08 41.02 2.03
C ALA A 88 9.35 40.36 0.66
N VAL A 89 8.47 40.59 -0.31
CA VAL A 89 8.61 40.16 -1.70
C VAL A 89 8.42 41.35 -2.66
N PRO A 90 9.09 41.37 -3.82
CA PRO A 90 8.82 42.38 -4.84
C PRO A 90 7.41 42.24 -5.39
N LYS A 91 6.75 43.38 -5.67
CA LYS A 91 5.47 43.36 -6.38
C LYS A 91 5.64 42.81 -7.79
N THR A 92 4.78 41.90 -8.21
CA THR A 92 4.72 41.39 -9.57
C THR A 92 3.68 42.18 -10.40
N PHE A 93 3.97 42.38 -11.68
CA PHE A 93 3.14 43.17 -12.59
C PHE A 93 2.40 42.32 -13.62
N CYS A 94 3.07 41.31 -14.18
CA CYS A 94 2.45 40.38 -15.11
C CYS A 94 3.24 39.07 -15.24
N LEU A 95 2.56 38.01 -15.69
CA LEU A 95 3.13 36.77 -16.20
C LEU A 95 2.68 36.61 -17.66
N CYS A 96 3.63 36.36 -18.56
CA CYS A 96 3.38 36.04 -19.95
C CYS A 96 3.87 34.62 -20.23
N GLU A 97 2.94 33.71 -20.53
CA GLU A 97 3.24 32.33 -20.95
C GLU A 97 3.26 32.17 -22.48
N ASP A 98 2.96 33.24 -23.23
CA ASP A 98 3.00 33.24 -24.68
C ASP A 98 4.43 33.43 -25.21
N ASP A 99 5.02 32.34 -25.70
CA ASP A 99 6.35 32.31 -26.30
C ASP A 99 6.47 33.20 -27.55
N SER A 100 5.35 33.57 -28.20
CA SER A 100 5.37 34.41 -29.39
C SER A 100 5.83 35.85 -29.13
N VAL A 101 5.79 36.32 -27.87
CA VAL A 101 6.11 37.71 -27.52
C VAL A 101 7.63 37.96 -27.48
N ILE A 102 8.38 37.20 -26.68
CA ILE A 102 9.85 37.34 -26.55
C ILE A 102 10.62 36.01 -26.61
N GLY A 103 9.99 34.97 -27.18
CA GLY A 103 10.56 33.65 -27.44
C GLY A 103 10.51 32.66 -26.28
N THR A 104 10.24 33.11 -25.05
CA THR A 104 10.08 32.25 -23.86
C THR A 104 9.17 32.91 -22.83
N PRO A 105 8.59 32.14 -21.88
CA PRO A 105 7.76 32.70 -20.82
C PRO A 105 8.56 33.61 -19.91
N PHE A 106 7.90 34.66 -19.42
CA PHE A 106 8.53 35.67 -18.56
C PHE A 106 7.54 36.30 -17.59
N TYR A 107 8.07 36.90 -16.53
CA TYR A 107 7.29 37.78 -15.67
C TYR A 107 8.05 39.07 -15.38
N ILE A 108 7.31 40.11 -15.00
CA ILE A 108 7.84 41.42 -14.64
C ILE A 108 7.52 41.69 -13.17
N MET A 109 8.50 42.21 -12.45
CA MET A 109 8.40 42.57 -11.04
C MET A 109 9.05 43.92 -10.75
N GLU A 110 8.84 44.40 -9.53
CA GLU A 110 9.40 45.62 -8.99
C GLU A 110 10.93 45.54 -8.90
N PHE A 111 11.59 46.65 -9.24
CA PHE A 111 13.01 46.82 -8.97
C PHE A 111 13.19 47.28 -7.51
N LEU A 112 13.66 46.37 -6.66
CA LEU A 112 14.00 46.69 -5.27
C LEU A 112 15.39 47.32 -5.20
N ASP A 113 15.43 48.63 -4.95
CA ASP A 113 16.67 49.39 -4.90
C ASP A 113 17.29 49.31 -3.50
N GLY A 114 18.10 48.29 -3.26
CA GLY A 114 18.69 47.98 -1.95
C GLY A 114 20.13 47.47 -1.97
N ARG A 115 20.59 46.97 -0.82
CA ARG A 115 21.90 46.34 -0.60
C ARG A 115 21.76 44.83 -0.65
N ILE A 116 22.66 44.14 -1.33
CA ILE A 116 22.79 42.68 -1.31
C ILE A 116 24.18 42.36 -0.76
N PHE A 117 24.27 41.49 0.23
CA PHE A 117 25.54 41.07 0.83
C PHE A 117 25.92 39.70 0.28
N GLU A 118 26.93 39.66 -0.60
CA GLU A 118 27.47 38.39 -1.12
C GLU A 118 28.33 37.65 -0.08
N ASP A 119 29.02 38.42 0.78
CA ASP A 119 29.76 37.89 1.92
C ASP A 119 28.87 37.93 3.18
N PHE A 120 28.63 36.76 3.74
CA PHE A 120 27.72 36.54 4.87
C PHE A 120 28.28 37.13 6.16
N LEU A 121 29.59 37.42 6.21
CA LEU A 121 30.23 38.16 7.31
C LEU A 121 29.89 39.66 7.28
N MET A 122 29.34 40.16 6.17
CA MET A 122 28.98 41.56 5.95
C MET A 122 30.15 42.51 6.29
N PRO A 123 31.27 42.44 5.53
CA PRO A 123 32.42 43.30 5.76
C PRO A 123 32.04 44.77 5.57
N GLY A 124 32.59 45.65 6.41
CA GLY A 124 32.29 47.09 6.39
C GLY A 124 31.04 47.52 7.16
N VAL A 125 30.32 46.57 7.78
CA VAL A 125 29.17 46.86 8.67
C VAL A 125 29.61 46.84 10.14
N THR A 126 29.04 47.74 10.96
CA THR A 126 29.34 47.78 12.41
C THR A 126 28.86 46.51 13.12
N PRO A 127 29.43 46.13 14.27
CA PRO A 127 28.97 44.94 15.00
C PRO A 127 27.47 44.97 15.35
N ALA A 128 26.95 46.12 15.77
CA ALA A 128 25.54 46.28 16.12
C ALA A 128 24.63 46.13 14.89
N ASP A 129 25.00 46.75 13.77
CA ASP A 129 24.25 46.63 12.52
C ASP A 129 24.30 45.21 11.96
N ARG A 130 25.44 44.51 12.08
CA ARG A 130 25.58 43.10 11.68
C ARG A 130 24.58 42.23 12.44
N THR A 131 24.49 42.39 13.76
CA THR A 131 23.52 41.67 14.59
C THR A 131 22.09 41.99 14.15
N ALA A 132 21.76 43.27 13.90
CA ALA A 132 20.43 43.69 13.45
C ALA A 132 20.05 43.11 12.08
N LEU A 133 20.98 43.09 11.11
CA LEU A 133 20.76 42.53 9.78
C LEU A 133 20.50 41.02 9.82
N TRP A 134 21.30 40.28 10.61
CA TRP A 134 21.09 38.84 10.80
C TRP A 134 19.78 38.53 11.52
N LYS A 135 19.41 39.35 12.52
CA LYS A 135 18.13 39.25 13.22
C LYS A 135 16.95 39.46 12.26
N GLU A 136 16.98 40.51 11.46
CA GLU A 136 15.93 40.78 10.48
C GLU A 136 15.84 39.65 9.45
N ALA A 137 16.97 39.12 8.97
CA ALA A 137 16.99 38.04 8.00
C ALA A 137 16.27 36.79 8.52
N ILE A 138 16.53 36.37 9.76
CA ILE A 138 15.87 35.20 10.33
C ILE A 138 14.40 35.48 10.69
N GLN A 139 14.07 36.70 11.13
CA GLN A 139 12.67 37.08 11.37
C GLN A 139 11.86 37.14 10.07
N THR A 140 12.50 37.48 8.95
CA THR A 140 11.88 37.43 7.62
C THR A 140 11.60 35.99 7.19
N LEU A 141 12.51 35.05 7.46
CA LEU A 141 12.26 33.62 7.25
C LEU A 141 11.13 33.11 8.16
N ALA A 142 11.11 33.54 9.42
CA ALA A 142 10.05 33.18 10.36
C ALA A 142 8.67 33.66 9.90
N ARG A 143 8.57 34.91 9.41
CA ARG A 143 7.35 35.45 8.79
C ARG A 143 6.91 34.63 7.57
N LEU A 144 7.86 34.23 6.71
CA LEU A 144 7.57 33.35 5.57
C LEU A 144 6.98 32.00 6.04
N HIS A 145 7.59 31.36 7.03
CA HIS A 145 7.12 30.08 7.56
C HIS A 145 5.80 30.18 8.33
N ALA A 146 5.40 31.37 8.77
CA ALA A 146 4.14 31.63 9.46
C ALA A 146 2.96 31.89 8.50
N VAL A 147 3.19 32.01 7.19
CA VAL A 147 2.13 32.23 6.20
C VAL A 147 1.21 31.00 6.11
N ASP A 148 -0.10 31.23 6.24
CA ASP A 148 -1.11 30.22 5.94
C ASP A 148 -1.24 30.05 4.42
N VAL A 149 -0.67 28.96 3.92
CA VAL A 149 -0.62 28.62 2.49
C VAL A 149 -1.99 28.47 1.85
N ALA A 150 -3.03 28.12 2.62
CA ALA A 150 -4.39 28.02 2.12
C ALA A 150 -5.00 29.41 1.89
N GLN A 151 -4.75 30.36 2.79
CA GLN A 151 -5.27 31.73 2.69
C GLN A 151 -4.67 32.50 1.50
N VAL A 152 -3.42 32.21 1.14
CA VAL A 152 -2.74 32.84 -0.01
C VAL A 152 -2.89 32.07 -1.33
N GLY A 153 -3.73 31.02 -1.40
CA GLY A 153 -4.00 30.29 -2.64
C GLY A 153 -2.85 29.37 -3.14
N LEU A 154 -2.00 28.93 -2.21
CA LEU A 154 -0.85 28.05 -2.46
C LEU A 154 -1.05 26.61 -1.94
N ASP A 155 -2.29 26.23 -1.61
CA ASP A 155 -2.69 24.87 -1.20
C ASP A 155 -2.19 23.76 -2.15
N LYS A 156 -2.22 24.03 -3.46
CA LYS A 156 -1.76 23.11 -4.52
C LYS A 156 -0.33 23.36 -5.00
N PHE A 157 0.44 24.20 -4.30
CA PHE A 157 1.80 24.57 -4.72
C PHE A 157 2.83 23.42 -4.52
N GLY A 158 2.54 22.50 -3.60
CA GLY A 158 3.35 21.32 -3.29
C GLY A 158 2.59 20.28 -2.47
N LYS A 159 3.27 19.20 -2.04
CA LYS A 159 2.66 18.14 -1.21
C LYS A 159 2.87 18.43 0.28
N ALA A 160 1.81 18.38 1.08
CA ALA A 160 1.78 18.80 2.48
C ALA A 160 2.35 17.80 3.51
N SER A 161 2.70 16.56 3.15
CA SER A 161 3.27 15.59 4.09
C SER A 161 4.46 14.86 3.50
N GLY A 162 5.33 14.25 4.31
CA GLY A 162 6.44 13.40 3.85
C GLY A 162 7.53 14.14 3.06
N PHE A 163 7.86 15.37 3.45
CA PHE A 163 8.87 16.20 2.78
C PHE A 163 10.25 15.54 2.78
N TYR A 164 10.74 15.10 3.95
CA TYR A 164 12.07 14.53 4.08
C TYR A 164 12.20 13.16 3.41
N SER A 165 11.21 12.26 3.52
CA SER A 165 11.22 10.99 2.77
C SER A 165 11.34 11.20 1.25
N ARG A 166 10.65 12.20 0.68
CA ARG A 166 10.82 12.56 -0.74
C ARG A 166 12.18 13.15 -1.05
N GLN A 167 12.67 14.06 -0.22
CA GLN A 167 13.97 14.71 -0.41
C GLN A 167 15.10 13.68 -0.34
N THR A 168 15.08 12.77 0.65
CA THR A 168 16.04 11.66 0.77
C THR A 168 16.05 10.78 -0.47
N GLN A 169 14.88 10.38 -0.98
CA GLN A 169 14.81 9.58 -2.20
C GLN A 169 15.32 10.32 -3.44
N THR A 170 15.03 11.63 -3.54
CA THR A 170 15.46 12.49 -4.65
C THR A 170 16.98 12.62 -4.65
N TRP A 171 17.58 13.00 -3.52
CA TRP A 171 19.03 13.15 -3.39
C TRP A 171 19.77 11.82 -3.52
N ALA A 172 19.22 10.72 -3.01
CA ALA A 172 19.80 9.39 -3.23
C ALA A 172 19.88 9.07 -4.74
N THR A 173 18.79 9.31 -5.47
CA THR A 173 18.75 9.09 -6.94
C THR A 173 19.75 9.99 -7.67
N ILE A 174 19.79 11.28 -7.31
CA ILE A 174 20.71 12.26 -7.91
C ILE A 174 22.17 11.86 -7.68
N CYS A 175 22.56 11.56 -6.44
CA CYS A 175 23.93 11.17 -6.10
C CYS A 175 24.37 9.85 -6.76
N ILE A 176 23.47 8.85 -6.83
CA ILE A 176 23.74 7.58 -7.55
C ILE A 176 23.93 7.84 -9.05
N SER A 177 23.14 8.74 -9.64
CA SER A 177 23.31 9.09 -11.05
C SER A 177 24.62 9.85 -11.29
N GLN A 178 24.99 10.77 -10.40
CA GLN A 178 26.17 11.61 -10.54
C GLN A 178 27.47 10.83 -10.26
N SER A 179 27.46 9.84 -9.38
CA SER A 179 28.61 8.98 -9.09
C SER A 179 29.07 8.18 -10.30
N LYS A 180 28.13 7.84 -11.20
CA LYS A 180 28.37 7.10 -12.45
C LYS A 180 28.94 7.96 -13.58
N ALA A 181 28.95 9.29 -13.44
CA ALA A 181 29.56 10.16 -14.45
C ALA A 181 31.07 9.88 -14.53
N VAL A 182 31.61 9.79 -15.75
CA VAL A 182 33.01 9.45 -16.01
C VAL A 182 33.75 10.68 -16.49
N ASP A 183 34.95 10.94 -15.96
CA ASP A 183 35.79 12.04 -16.41
C ASP A 183 36.40 11.73 -17.78
N VAL A 184 36.31 12.71 -18.68
CA VAL A 184 36.66 12.55 -20.10
C VAL A 184 38.15 12.25 -20.29
N GLU A 185 39.03 12.75 -19.42
CA GLU A 185 40.49 12.59 -19.52
C GLU A 185 40.98 11.37 -18.74
N THR A 186 40.63 11.27 -17.46
CA THR A 186 41.12 10.20 -16.57
C THR A 186 40.42 8.87 -16.81
N LYS A 187 39.24 8.87 -17.46
CA LYS A 187 38.35 7.71 -17.65
C LYS A 187 37.88 7.07 -16.35
N GLU A 188 38.05 7.74 -15.22
CA GLU A 188 37.58 7.27 -13.92
C GLU A 188 36.17 7.83 -13.61
N PRO A 189 35.30 7.05 -12.98
CA PRO A 189 34.03 7.56 -12.48
C PRO A 189 34.26 8.56 -11.35
N VAL A 190 33.38 9.56 -11.23
CA VAL A 190 33.37 10.54 -10.12
C VAL A 190 33.34 9.83 -8.77
N GLY A 191 32.67 8.68 -8.69
CA GLY A 191 32.62 7.84 -7.50
C GLY A 191 31.54 8.27 -6.51
N GLN A 192 31.19 7.33 -5.63
CA GLN A 192 30.18 7.52 -4.60
C GLN A 192 30.72 8.40 -3.47
N LEU A 193 29.83 9.10 -2.76
CA LEU A 193 30.21 9.86 -1.56
C LEU A 193 30.60 8.89 -0.42
N PRO A 194 31.55 9.26 0.45
CA PRO A 194 31.81 8.53 1.70
C PRO A 194 30.52 8.34 2.51
N HIS A 195 30.38 7.18 3.16
CA HIS A 195 29.23 6.83 4.02
C HIS A 195 27.85 6.99 3.37
N PHE A 196 27.77 6.92 2.05
CA PHE A 196 26.53 7.22 1.33
C PHE A 196 25.37 6.29 1.72
N ASP A 197 25.61 4.98 1.76
CA ASP A 197 24.54 4.01 2.05
C ASP A 197 24.08 4.13 3.51
N GLU A 198 24.99 4.41 4.43
CA GLU A 198 24.70 4.64 5.84
C GLU A 198 23.93 5.96 6.06
N LEU A 199 24.32 7.05 5.38
CA LEU A 199 23.62 8.33 5.40
C LEU A 199 22.20 8.18 4.83
N VAL A 200 22.05 7.55 3.66
CA VAL A 200 20.75 7.31 3.05
C VAL A 200 19.90 6.40 3.94
N GLY A 201 20.47 5.37 4.53
CA GLY A 201 19.80 4.49 5.50
C GLY A 201 19.32 5.26 6.74
N PHE A 202 20.16 6.14 7.29
CA PHE A 202 19.84 6.99 8.43
C PHE A 202 18.69 7.97 8.12
N PHE A 203 18.73 8.65 6.98
CA PHE A 203 17.68 9.61 6.60
C PHE A 203 16.37 8.93 6.13
N LYS A 204 16.43 7.66 5.68
CA LYS A 204 15.24 6.87 5.34
C LYS A 204 14.50 6.33 6.56
N ASP A 205 15.14 6.24 7.72
CA ASP A 205 14.49 5.76 8.93
C ASP A 205 13.52 6.82 9.48
N GLU A 206 12.22 6.63 9.23
CA GLU A 206 11.15 7.55 9.64
C GLU A 206 11.14 7.80 11.15
N ARG A 207 11.62 6.84 11.96
CA ARG A 207 11.73 7.00 13.43
C ARG A 207 12.75 8.05 13.81
N LEU A 208 13.77 8.30 12.98
CA LEU A 208 14.83 9.28 13.22
C LEU A 208 14.49 10.65 12.65
N GLN A 209 13.58 10.73 11.67
CA GLN A 209 13.17 11.97 11.04
C GLN A 209 12.54 12.98 12.04
N PRO A 210 12.60 14.29 11.73
CA PRO A 210 11.85 15.32 12.44
C PRO A 210 10.34 15.09 12.27
N LYS A 211 9.54 15.55 13.23
CA LYS A 211 8.08 15.48 13.14
C LYS A 211 7.59 16.22 11.90
N ASP A 212 6.71 15.59 11.12
CA ASP A 212 6.26 16.15 9.85
C ASP A 212 5.53 17.49 10.05
N ARG A 213 5.89 18.47 9.22
CA ARG A 213 5.38 19.84 9.23
C ARG A 213 5.40 20.36 7.80
N ALA A 214 4.39 21.13 7.44
CA ALA A 214 4.30 21.77 6.13
C ALA A 214 4.06 23.26 6.25
N THR A 215 4.96 24.03 5.64
CA THR A 215 4.81 25.45 5.37
C THR A 215 5.34 25.76 3.97
N LEU A 216 5.20 26.99 3.52
CA LEU A 216 5.90 27.48 2.35
C LEU A 216 7.39 27.59 2.66
N VAL A 217 8.21 26.80 1.97
CA VAL A 217 9.67 26.86 2.04
C VAL A 217 10.22 27.50 0.78
N HIS A 218 11.22 28.36 0.95
CA HIS A 218 11.97 29.00 -0.11
C HIS A 218 12.87 28.00 -0.85
N GLY A 219 13.50 27.08 -0.11
CA GLY A 219 14.35 26.00 -0.63
C GLY A 219 15.84 26.35 -0.75
N ASP A 220 16.15 27.63 -0.95
CA ASP A 220 17.51 28.19 -0.91
C ASP A 220 17.55 29.55 -0.18
N PHE A 221 17.02 29.60 1.05
CA PHE A 221 17.04 30.83 1.85
C PHE A 221 18.44 31.07 2.44
N LYS A 222 19.05 32.22 2.13
CA LYS A 222 20.42 32.63 2.52
C LYS A 222 20.62 34.13 2.33
N ILE A 223 21.68 34.69 2.92
CA ILE A 223 21.91 36.14 3.00
C ILE A 223 22.03 36.83 1.63
N ASP A 224 22.69 36.20 0.67
CA ASP A 224 22.88 36.72 -0.70
C ASP A 224 21.59 36.68 -1.53
N ASN A 225 20.55 35.97 -1.08
CA ASN A 225 19.21 35.99 -1.66
C ASN A 225 18.29 37.04 -1.01
N LEU A 226 18.80 37.88 -0.10
CA LEU A 226 18.03 38.95 0.54
C LEU A 226 18.47 40.33 0.04
N VAL A 227 17.47 41.17 -0.25
CA VAL A 227 17.67 42.59 -0.51
C VAL A 227 17.38 43.34 0.78
N PHE A 228 18.40 44.01 1.32
CA PHE A 228 18.27 44.91 2.46
C PHE A 228 18.01 46.32 2.00
N HIS A 229 17.34 47.13 2.84
CA HIS A 229 17.17 48.55 2.56
C HIS A 229 18.52 49.25 2.40
N LYS A 230 18.59 50.33 1.58
CA LYS A 230 19.85 51.04 1.28
C LYS A 230 20.59 51.53 2.52
N THR A 231 19.84 51.99 3.51
CA THR A 231 20.37 52.68 4.70
C THR A 231 19.90 52.06 6.00
N GLU A 232 18.83 51.26 5.98
CA GLU A 232 18.22 50.69 7.19
C GLU A 232 18.52 49.19 7.26
N ASN A 233 18.54 48.63 8.46
CA ASN A 233 18.81 47.21 8.69
C ASN A 233 17.52 46.38 8.62
N ARG A 234 16.74 46.58 7.55
CA ARG A 234 15.50 45.82 7.28
C ARG A 234 15.55 45.13 5.92
N VAL A 235 14.91 43.97 5.78
CA VAL A 235 14.81 43.24 4.51
C VAL A 235 13.63 43.82 3.73
N ILE A 236 13.86 44.11 2.46
CA ILE A 236 12.84 44.66 1.54
C ILE A 236 12.47 43.68 0.41
N GLY A 237 13.19 42.56 0.28
CA GLY A 237 12.83 41.51 -0.67
C GLY A 237 13.60 40.21 -0.49
N ILE A 238 12.91 39.09 -0.68
CA ILE A 238 13.48 37.76 -0.86
C ILE A 238 13.53 37.45 -2.35
N LEU A 239 14.69 37.03 -2.85
CA LEU A 239 14.94 36.70 -4.24
C LEU A 239 15.13 35.19 -4.44
N ASP A 240 14.99 34.76 -5.70
CA ASP A 240 15.32 33.42 -6.18
C ASP A 240 14.40 32.27 -5.71
N TRP A 241 13.11 32.43 -6.00
CA TRP A 241 12.03 31.51 -5.62
C TRP A 241 11.96 30.21 -6.44
N GLU A 242 12.98 29.88 -7.24
CA GLU A 242 12.92 28.77 -8.21
C GLU A 242 12.78 27.40 -7.53
N MET A 243 13.30 27.27 -6.31
CA MET A 243 13.26 26.04 -5.50
C MET A 243 12.08 25.99 -4.52
N SER A 244 11.22 27.02 -4.52
CA SER A 244 10.16 27.16 -3.53
C SER A 244 9.11 26.05 -3.65
N THR A 245 8.62 25.56 -2.52
CA THR A 245 7.61 24.49 -2.45
C THR A 245 6.90 24.49 -1.10
N ILE A 246 5.86 23.66 -0.97
CA ILE A 246 5.38 23.24 0.35
C ILE A 246 6.32 22.17 0.89
N GLY A 247 6.84 22.39 2.10
CA GLY A 247 7.86 21.55 2.72
C GLY A 247 8.09 21.82 4.20
N HIS A 248 9.13 21.20 4.75
CA HIS A 248 9.41 21.29 6.19
C HIS A 248 10.26 22.54 6.51
N PRO A 249 9.84 23.41 7.46
CA PRO A 249 10.52 24.69 7.76
C PRO A 249 11.99 24.52 8.16
N LEU A 250 12.31 23.41 8.84
CA LEU A 250 13.68 23.09 9.25
C LEU A 250 14.67 23.05 8.07
N SER A 251 14.22 22.77 6.84
CA SER A 251 15.08 22.76 5.65
C SER A 251 15.71 24.14 5.39
N ASP A 252 14.90 25.21 5.40
CA ASP A 252 15.43 26.56 5.17
C ASP A 252 16.21 27.08 6.39
N VAL A 253 15.76 26.74 7.60
CA VAL A 253 16.50 27.10 8.83
C VAL A 253 17.90 26.49 8.82
N CYS A 254 18.02 25.20 8.47
CA CYS A 254 19.32 24.53 8.36
C CYS A 254 20.17 25.12 7.24
N ASN A 255 19.58 25.45 6.09
CA ASN A 255 20.28 26.13 4.99
C ASN A 255 20.86 27.48 5.45
N PHE A 256 20.06 28.28 6.15
CA PHE A 256 20.45 29.60 6.63
C PHE A 256 21.63 29.56 7.61
N ILE A 257 21.66 28.58 8.52
CA ILE A 257 22.73 28.44 9.52
C ILE A 257 23.91 27.56 9.05
N THR A 258 23.92 27.10 7.80
CA THR A 258 24.91 26.11 7.32
C THR A 258 26.35 26.57 7.49
N GLN A 259 26.66 27.85 7.26
CA GLN A 259 28.04 28.35 7.38
C GLN A 259 28.62 28.18 8.79
N PHE A 260 27.79 28.29 9.83
CA PHE A 260 28.21 28.05 11.22
C PHE A 260 28.56 26.59 11.48
N TYR A 261 27.90 25.64 10.79
CA TYR A 261 28.24 24.23 10.87
C TYR A 261 29.50 23.91 10.08
N LEU A 262 29.64 24.43 8.86
CA LEU A 262 30.81 24.21 8.02
C LEU A 262 32.10 24.71 8.67
N ALA A 263 32.04 25.82 9.41
CA ALA A 263 33.17 26.36 10.17
C ALA A 263 33.75 25.40 11.22
N ARG A 264 32.99 24.38 11.65
CA ARG A 264 33.40 23.39 12.65
C ARG A 264 34.18 22.22 12.05
N SER A 265 34.20 22.06 10.73
CA SER A 265 34.82 20.93 10.05
C SER A 265 35.83 21.40 8.99
N PRO A 266 37.15 21.22 9.22
CA PRO A 266 38.18 21.55 8.25
C PRO A 266 37.92 20.88 6.88
N GLY A 267 38.05 21.64 5.80
CA GLY A 267 37.87 21.13 4.43
C GLY A 267 36.41 20.95 3.96
N ALA A 268 35.41 21.15 4.83
CA ALA A 268 34.00 21.08 4.47
C ALA A 268 33.45 22.38 3.84
N SER A 269 34.21 23.48 3.85
CA SER A 269 33.84 24.74 3.19
C SER A 269 34.73 25.01 1.98
N ALA A 270 34.11 25.48 0.89
CA ALA A 270 34.83 25.99 -0.29
C ALA A 270 35.33 27.44 -0.10
N TYR A 271 34.95 28.08 1.01
CA TYR A 271 35.31 29.46 1.34
C TYR A 271 36.48 29.49 2.33
N SER A 272 37.50 30.29 2.01
CA SER A 272 38.71 30.47 2.82
C SER A 272 38.47 31.02 4.22
N ASP A 273 37.37 31.75 4.41
CA ASP A 273 37.08 32.51 5.64
C ASP A 273 36.06 31.83 6.56
N SER A 274 35.78 30.54 6.37
CA SER A 274 34.76 29.81 7.17
C SER A 274 35.03 29.84 8.68
N GLU A 275 36.29 29.88 9.11
CA GLU A 275 36.67 29.99 10.54
C GLU A 275 36.12 31.26 11.22
N LYS A 276 35.82 32.31 10.47
CA LYS A 276 35.25 33.56 10.99
C LYS A 276 33.81 33.44 11.49
N PHE A 277 33.14 32.31 11.23
CA PHE A 277 31.83 31.98 11.79
C PHE A 277 31.89 31.31 13.16
N LEU A 278 33.09 30.93 13.64
CA LEU A 278 33.26 30.36 14.97
C LEU A 278 32.92 31.38 16.08
N PRO A 279 32.47 30.92 17.27
CA PRO A 279 32.11 31.80 18.37
C PRO A 279 33.20 32.82 18.70
N GLY A 280 32.85 34.11 18.66
CA GLY A 280 33.76 35.21 19.00
C GLY A 280 34.76 35.63 17.91
N ALA A 281 34.81 34.94 16.77
CA ALA A 281 35.77 35.27 15.70
C ALA A 281 35.42 36.57 14.95
N THR A 282 34.12 36.84 14.76
CA THR A 282 33.63 38.07 14.12
C THR A 282 32.75 38.86 15.09
N PRO A 283 33.14 40.07 15.52
CA PRO A 283 32.34 40.88 16.45
C PRO A 283 30.92 41.14 15.93
N GLY A 284 29.88 40.91 16.74
CA GLY A 284 28.48 41.20 16.34
C GLY A 284 27.86 40.21 15.35
N LEU A 285 28.55 39.12 14.99
CA LEU A 285 27.94 38.00 14.28
C LEU A 285 27.22 37.09 15.31
N PRO A 286 25.89 36.94 15.26
CA PRO A 286 25.16 36.13 16.22
C PRO A 286 25.47 34.65 16.04
N GLN A 287 25.35 33.89 17.13
CA GLN A 287 25.55 32.44 17.09
C GLN A 287 24.24 31.71 16.78
N PRO A 288 24.29 30.45 16.29
CA PRO A 288 23.08 29.70 15.93
C PRO A 288 21.99 29.70 16.99
N ASP A 289 22.33 29.56 18.28
CA ASP A 289 21.32 29.55 19.35
C ASP A 289 20.54 30.86 19.48
N GLU A 290 21.19 32.00 19.28
CA GLU A 290 20.55 33.33 19.28
C GLU A 290 19.67 33.52 18.03
N ILE A 291 20.16 33.08 16.87
CA ILE A 291 19.42 33.12 15.60
C ILE A 291 18.12 32.29 15.72
N LEU A 292 18.23 31.07 16.25
CA LEU A 292 17.10 30.16 16.42
C LEU A 292 16.12 30.64 17.49
N GLN A 293 16.59 31.36 18.50
CA GLN A 293 15.72 32.02 19.46
C GLN A 293 14.84 33.08 18.77
N TRP A 294 15.43 34.00 17.98
CA TRP A 294 14.65 35.01 17.24
C TRP A 294 13.69 34.38 16.22
N TYR A 295 14.09 33.27 15.60
CA TYR A 295 13.20 32.49 14.73
C TYR A 295 11.98 31.96 15.50
N THR A 296 12.21 31.39 16.68
CA THR A 296 11.17 30.78 17.52
C THR A 296 10.17 31.82 18.00
N GLU A 297 10.65 33.01 18.40
CA GLU A 297 9.82 34.12 18.87
C GLU A 297 8.79 34.59 17.83
N VAL A 298 9.13 34.53 16.54
CA VAL A 298 8.25 34.99 15.45
C VAL A 298 7.42 33.86 14.85
N SER A 299 8.00 32.68 14.63
CA SER A 299 7.32 31.56 13.96
C SER A 299 6.48 30.69 14.90
N GLY A 300 6.69 30.78 16.22
CA GLY A 300 6.10 29.86 17.20
C GLY A 300 6.65 28.43 17.16
N TYR A 301 7.64 28.15 16.31
CA TYR A 301 8.27 26.84 16.17
C TYR A 301 9.72 26.89 16.64
N ASP A 302 10.06 26.07 17.65
CA ASP A 302 11.45 25.91 18.11
C ASP A 302 12.14 24.71 17.42
N PRO A 303 13.07 24.95 16.48
CA PRO A 303 13.80 23.89 15.80
C PRO A 303 14.82 23.16 16.70
N ARG A 304 15.13 23.67 17.90
CA ARG A 304 16.10 23.07 18.84
C ARG A 304 15.51 21.89 19.63
N GLY A 305 14.19 21.66 19.57
CA GLY A 305 13.52 20.58 20.28
C GLY A 305 13.97 19.17 19.86
N ALA A 306 14.03 18.24 20.81
CA ALA A 306 14.13 16.78 20.63
C ALA A 306 15.15 16.27 19.58
N GLY A 307 16.27 16.97 19.39
CA GLY A 307 17.34 16.58 18.45
C GLY A 307 17.00 16.80 16.96
N GLU A 308 15.91 17.48 16.61
CA GLU A 308 15.51 17.73 15.22
C GLU A 308 16.54 18.58 14.47
N LEU A 309 17.11 19.60 15.11
CA LEU A 309 18.14 20.47 14.52
C LEU A 309 19.37 19.70 14.04
N SER A 310 19.91 18.80 14.88
CA SER A 310 21.09 18.01 14.53
C SER A 310 20.83 17.10 13.34
N TRP A 311 19.63 16.50 13.28
CA TRP A 311 19.20 15.70 12.14
C TRP A 311 19.08 16.55 10.88
N GLY A 312 18.42 17.71 10.98
CA GLY A 312 18.22 18.64 9.85
C GLY A 312 19.54 19.20 9.32
N ALA A 313 20.47 19.53 10.20
CA ALA A 313 21.81 19.97 9.85
C ALA A 313 22.57 18.86 9.11
N ALA A 314 22.56 17.63 9.63
CA ALA A 314 23.17 16.48 8.95
C ALA A 314 22.60 16.29 7.53
N PHE A 315 21.28 16.38 7.40
CA PHE A 315 20.61 16.27 6.10
C PHE A 315 21.01 17.40 5.14
N ASN A 316 21.12 18.64 5.62
CA ASN A 316 21.51 19.77 4.77
C ASN A 316 22.98 19.69 4.32
N ILE A 317 23.88 19.22 5.19
CA ILE A 317 25.29 18.98 4.83
C ILE A 317 25.39 17.84 3.80
N PHE A 318 24.62 16.76 3.96
CA PHE A 318 24.53 15.69 2.96
C PHE A 318 24.01 16.21 1.60
N LYS A 319 22.95 17.01 1.60
CA LYS A 319 22.44 17.71 0.41
C LYS A 319 23.54 18.53 -0.25
N LEU A 320 24.33 19.29 0.52
CA LEU A 320 25.43 20.09 0.02
C LEU A 320 26.55 19.23 -0.59
N ALA A 321 26.89 18.08 0.03
CA ALA A 321 27.82 17.11 -0.53
C ALA A 321 27.35 16.61 -1.91
N GLY A 322 26.04 16.33 -2.04
CA GLY A 322 25.42 15.97 -3.32
C GLY A 322 25.47 17.08 -4.36
N VAL A 323 25.25 18.34 -3.98
CA VAL A 323 25.42 19.51 -4.87
C VAL A 323 26.87 19.59 -5.39
N CYS A 324 27.86 19.46 -4.51
CA CYS A 324 29.28 19.44 -4.88
C CYS A 324 29.63 18.24 -5.78
N GLN A 325 29.04 17.06 -5.54
CA GLN A 325 29.16 15.89 -6.42
C GLN A 325 28.60 16.16 -7.82
N GLY A 326 27.47 16.88 -7.93
CA GLY A 326 26.92 17.30 -9.21
C GLY A 326 27.82 18.27 -9.97
N ILE A 327 28.51 19.17 -9.26
CA ILE A 327 29.56 20.02 -9.86
C ILE A 327 30.72 19.15 -10.37
N ALA A 328 31.15 18.15 -9.60
CA ALA A 328 32.18 17.20 -10.01
C ALA A 328 31.78 16.42 -11.27
N ALA A 329 30.53 15.93 -11.35
CA ALA A 329 30.01 15.25 -12.53
C ALA A 329 29.99 16.13 -13.78
N ARG A 330 29.56 17.40 -13.66
CA ARG A 330 29.61 18.35 -14.77
C ARG A 330 31.03 18.72 -15.17
N TYR A 331 31.95 18.82 -14.21
CA TYR A 331 33.37 19.07 -14.48
C TYR A 331 34.01 17.89 -15.22
N ALA A 332 33.74 16.67 -14.76
CA ALA A 332 34.15 15.41 -15.39
C ALA A 332 33.69 15.32 -16.85
N ALA A 333 32.45 15.73 -17.13
CA ALA A 333 31.87 15.80 -18.47
C ALA A 333 32.29 17.06 -19.29
N ARG A 334 33.18 17.90 -18.76
CA ARG A 334 33.63 19.19 -19.36
C ARG A 334 32.49 20.18 -19.66
N GLN A 335 31.40 20.10 -18.90
CA GLN A 335 30.26 21.02 -18.96
C GLN A 335 30.39 22.20 -17.98
N ALA A 336 31.35 22.15 -17.04
CA ALA A 336 31.67 23.24 -16.13
C ALA A 336 33.18 23.55 -16.17
N SER A 337 33.57 24.78 -16.52
CA SER A 337 34.97 25.19 -16.72
C SER A 337 35.48 26.26 -15.73
N SER A 338 34.67 26.65 -14.73
CA SER A 338 35.07 27.72 -13.80
C SER A 338 36.19 27.27 -12.85
N ALA A 339 37.14 28.17 -12.55
CA ALA A 339 38.21 27.91 -11.59
C ALA A 339 37.67 27.56 -10.18
N LYS A 340 36.50 28.10 -9.81
CA LYS A 340 35.80 27.78 -8.56
C LYS A 340 35.27 26.35 -8.52
N ALA A 341 34.99 25.71 -9.67
CA ALA A 341 34.48 24.34 -9.70
C ALA A 341 35.45 23.35 -9.03
N LYS A 342 36.77 23.51 -9.24
CA LYS A 342 37.78 22.65 -8.59
C LYS A 342 37.75 22.72 -7.07
N MET A 343 37.50 23.90 -6.51
CA MET A 343 37.38 24.09 -5.05
C MET A 343 36.18 23.31 -4.50
N TYR A 344 35.00 23.44 -5.12
CA TYR A 344 33.80 22.69 -4.71
C TYR A 344 33.97 21.18 -4.83
N ILE A 345 34.67 20.69 -5.86
CA ILE A 345 34.94 19.26 -6.04
C ILE A 345 35.76 18.69 -4.87
N GLY A 346 36.74 19.43 -4.37
CA GLY A 346 37.58 19.01 -3.24
C GLY A 346 36.78 18.89 -1.93
N THR A 347 35.71 19.65 -1.76
CA THR A 347 34.90 19.67 -0.52
C THR A 347 33.91 18.52 -0.39
N ARG A 348 33.58 17.80 -1.47
CA ARG A 348 32.51 16.78 -1.48
C ARG A 348 32.74 15.64 -0.48
N GLY A 349 33.98 15.18 -0.34
CA GLY A 349 34.36 14.10 0.58
C GLY A 349 34.26 14.55 2.04
N PRO A 350 34.96 15.63 2.44
CA PRO A 350 34.86 16.20 3.78
C PRO A 350 33.41 16.54 4.20
N LEU A 351 32.57 17.03 3.27
CA LEU A 351 31.15 17.27 3.55
C LEU A 351 30.38 15.99 3.87
N ALA A 352 30.64 14.90 3.15
CA ALA A 352 29.97 13.62 3.40
C ALA A 352 30.39 13.00 4.75
N GLU A 353 31.69 13.06 5.07
CA GLU A 353 32.21 12.65 6.39
C GLU A 353 31.56 13.46 7.51
N PHE A 354 31.52 14.79 7.36
CA PHE A 354 30.92 15.66 8.36
C PHE A 354 29.40 15.45 8.51
N ALA A 355 28.69 15.19 7.41
CA ALA A 355 27.27 14.81 7.46
C ALA A 355 27.07 13.52 8.28
N TRP A 356 27.97 12.55 8.11
CA TRP A 356 27.90 11.28 8.85
C TRP A 356 28.21 11.44 10.33
N GLU A 357 29.19 12.28 10.69
CA GLU A 357 29.44 12.65 12.09
C GLU A 357 28.21 13.29 12.75
N LEU A 358 27.58 14.25 12.07
CA LEU A 358 26.36 14.91 12.57
C LEU A 358 25.18 13.92 12.68
N ALA A 359 25.04 13.00 11.73
CA ALA A 359 24.01 11.96 11.76
C ALA A 359 24.19 11.03 12.98
N GLN A 360 25.43 10.63 13.28
CA GLN A 360 25.73 9.82 14.47
C GLN A 360 25.42 10.58 15.76
N GLN A 361 25.79 11.87 15.85
CA GLN A 361 25.45 12.71 17.00
C GLN A 361 23.93 12.83 17.20
N ALA A 362 23.17 13.02 16.11
CA ALA A 362 21.71 13.08 16.15
C ALA A 362 21.09 11.74 16.62
N ARG A 363 21.62 10.61 16.15
CA ARG A 363 21.21 9.27 16.61
C ARG A 363 21.43 9.10 18.10
N ASP A 364 22.61 9.47 18.59
CA ASP A 364 22.99 9.31 19.98
C ASP A 364 22.20 10.25 20.90
N ALA A 365 21.92 11.47 20.45
CA ALA A 365 21.06 12.42 21.18
C ALA A 365 19.63 11.87 21.34
N LYS A 366 19.03 11.33 20.28
CA LYS A 366 17.69 10.73 20.32
C LYS A 366 17.66 9.48 21.20
N ALA A 367 18.72 8.67 21.16
CA ALA A 367 18.89 7.52 22.06
C ALA A 367 19.00 7.95 23.54
N ARG A 368 19.74 9.02 23.84
CA ARG A 368 19.82 9.59 25.20
C ARG A 368 18.48 10.14 25.67
N GLU A 369 17.73 10.85 24.81
CA GLU A 369 16.40 11.34 25.16
C GLU A 369 15.42 10.19 25.43
N SER A 370 15.45 9.12 24.64
CA SER A 370 14.65 7.93 24.92
C SER A 370 15.00 7.28 26.27
N LYS A 371 16.29 7.21 26.62
CA LYS A 371 16.76 6.75 27.94
C LYS A 371 16.37 7.70 29.07
N LEU A 372 16.39 9.02 28.85
CA LEU A 372 15.98 10.00 29.85
C LEU A 372 14.46 9.99 30.08
N ARG A 373 13.65 9.82 29.02
CA ARG A 373 12.19 9.60 29.14
C ARG A 373 11.85 8.31 29.89
N LEU A 374 12.70 7.28 29.76
CA LEU A 374 12.62 6.06 30.55
C LEU A 374 13.02 6.25 32.03
N GLN A 375 13.83 7.27 32.37
CA GLN A 375 14.31 7.53 33.73
C GLN A 375 13.51 8.60 34.50
N LEU A 376 12.91 9.58 33.82
CA LEU A 376 12.01 10.56 34.42
C LEU A 376 10.59 9.99 34.56
N SER A 377 10.45 9.09 35.52
CA SER A 377 9.15 8.68 36.05
C SER A 377 8.58 9.77 36.97
N VAL A 378 7.40 10.27 36.58
CA VAL A 378 6.42 11.07 37.35
C VAL A 378 6.25 10.54 38.80
N PRO A 379 5.96 11.41 39.81
CA PRO A 379 5.76 11.02 41.21
C PRO A 379 4.71 9.91 41.40
N PRO A 380 4.75 9.15 42.51
CA PRO A 380 4.03 7.90 42.67
C PRO A 380 2.54 8.07 43.07
N ASP A 381 1.87 9.12 42.61
CA ASP A 381 0.42 9.23 42.64
C ASP A 381 -0.06 9.50 41.21
N GLU A 382 -0.96 8.63 40.73
CA GLU A 382 -1.46 8.53 39.34
C GLU A 382 -0.53 7.86 38.32
N ARG A 383 -0.02 6.68 38.68
CA ARG A 383 0.16 5.59 37.70
C ARG A 383 -0.92 4.54 37.91
N ARG A 384 -2.08 4.73 37.26
CA ARG A 384 -2.97 3.60 37.02
C ARG A 384 -2.34 2.75 35.91
N PRO A 385 -2.06 1.46 36.14
CA PRO A 385 -1.69 0.57 35.05
C PRO A 385 -2.90 0.43 34.12
N LEU A 386 -2.71 0.61 32.81
CA LEU A 386 -3.76 0.36 31.80
C LEU A 386 -4.19 -1.12 31.75
N LEU A 387 -3.54 -2.00 32.52
CA LEU A 387 -4.04 -3.32 32.90
C LEU A 387 -3.76 -3.53 34.39
N SER A 388 -4.77 -3.35 35.23
CA SER A 388 -4.71 -3.85 36.59
C SER A 388 -4.56 -5.37 36.55
N ARG A 389 -3.58 -5.90 37.29
CA ARG A 389 -3.65 -7.29 37.77
C ARG A 389 -4.86 -7.37 38.71
N LEU A 390 -6.05 -7.54 38.16
CA LEU A 390 -7.26 -7.84 38.92
C LEU A 390 -7.21 -9.31 39.29
N SER A 391 -6.83 -9.58 40.53
CA SER A 391 -7.28 -10.77 41.24
C SER A 391 -8.74 -10.54 41.64
N THR A 392 -9.67 -11.17 40.94
CA THR A 392 -11.06 -11.28 41.37
C THR A 392 -11.36 -12.74 41.69
N GLU A 393 -11.59 -13.02 42.96
CA GLU A 393 -12.24 -14.23 43.42
C GLU A 393 -13.74 -14.11 43.12
N HIS A 394 -14.29 -14.99 42.29
CA HIS A 394 -15.68 -15.40 42.43
C HIS A 394 -15.93 -16.81 41.91
N GLU A 395 -16.88 -17.44 42.61
CA GLU A 395 -17.15 -18.86 42.72
C GLU A 395 -17.95 -19.42 41.53
N ASN A 396 -17.78 -20.74 41.36
CA ASN A 396 -18.61 -21.68 40.60
C ASN A 396 -18.33 -21.85 39.09
N GLY A 397 -17.66 -22.97 38.80
CA GLY A 397 -18.32 -23.97 37.94
C GLY A 397 -17.83 -24.17 36.52
N GLU A 398 -16.52 -24.35 36.29
CA GLU A 398 -15.91 -25.37 35.42
C GLU A 398 -14.41 -25.07 35.25
N HIS A 399 -13.57 -25.84 35.93
CA HIS A 399 -12.13 -25.59 36.02
C HIS A 399 -11.39 -25.98 34.73
N VAL A 400 -11.30 -25.06 33.79
CA VAL A 400 -10.13 -24.97 32.90
C VAL A 400 -9.09 -24.09 33.61
N PHE A 401 -7.98 -24.66 34.06
CA PHE A 401 -6.91 -23.95 34.77
C PHE A 401 -6.14 -23.00 33.83
N SER A 402 -6.77 -21.92 33.39
CA SER A 402 -6.10 -20.76 32.80
C SER A 402 -5.58 -19.86 33.92
N CYS A 403 -4.29 -19.52 33.93
CA CYS A 403 -3.75 -18.56 34.88
C CYS A 403 -4.09 -17.09 34.58
N ARG A 404 -4.98 -16.75 33.61
CA ARG A 404 -5.54 -15.39 33.41
C ARG A 404 -6.91 -15.43 32.71
N THR A 405 -7.84 -14.59 33.15
CA THR A 405 -9.07 -14.22 32.42
C THR A 405 -8.72 -13.47 31.13
N ASN A 406 -9.62 -13.48 30.12
CA ASN A 406 -9.46 -12.71 28.88
C ASN A 406 -9.17 -11.23 29.26
N PRO A 407 -8.03 -10.63 28.84
CA PRO A 407 -7.66 -9.27 29.23
C PRO A 407 -8.62 -8.19 28.70
N HIS A 408 -9.54 -8.57 27.81
CA HIS A 408 -10.53 -7.70 27.19
C HIS A 408 -11.96 -8.03 27.58
N SER A 409 -12.15 -8.83 28.65
CA SER A 409 -13.47 -9.27 29.09
C SER A 409 -14.36 -8.13 29.57
N ASP A 410 -13.84 -6.92 29.76
CA ASP A 410 -14.47 -5.69 30.25
C ASP A 410 -15.02 -4.76 29.14
N LEU A 411 -14.73 -5.05 27.85
CA LEU A 411 -15.10 -4.17 26.73
C LEU A 411 -16.58 -4.29 26.32
N PRO A 412 -17.28 -3.18 25.99
CA PRO A 412 -18.71 -3.14 25.67
C PRO A 412 -19.02 -3.58 24.22
N VAL A 413 -18.63 -4.80 23.85
CA VAL A 413 -18.75 -5.33 22.47
C VAL A 413 -20.21 -5.33 21.98
N TYR A 414 -21.15 -5.84 22.79
CA TYR A 414 -22.57 -5.91 22.42
C TYR A 414 -23.14 -4.51 22.10
N THR A 415 -22.93 -3.54 22.99
CA THR A 415 -23.37 -2.15 22.80
C THR A 415 -22.74 -1.52 21.56
N ASN A 416 -21.45 -1.74 21.33
CA ASN A 416 -20.74 -1.20 20.16
C ASN A 416 -21.21 -1.79 18.83
N ILE A 417 -21.58 -3.09 18.79
CA ILE A 417 -22.17 -3.70 17.60
C ILE A 417 -23.46 -2.98 17.20
N HIS A 418 -24.37 -2.74 18.14
CA HIS A 418 -25.65 -2.08 17.86
C HIS A 418 -25.50 -0.59 17.57
N ARG A 419 -24.57 0.10 18.25
CA ARG A 419 -24.20 1.50 18.00
C ARG A 419 -23.73 1.72 16.56
N ILE A 420 -22.75 0.93 16.12
CA ILE A 420 -22.21 1.01 14.75
C ILE A 420 -23.31 0.73 13.71
N ARG A 421 -24.18 -0.25 13.98
CA ARG A 421 -25.29 -0.60 13.09
C ARG A 421 -26.22 0.59 12.87
N ARG A 422 -26.65 1.25 13.96
CA ARG A 422 -27.55 2.41 13.90
C ARG A 422 -26.92 3.54 13.08
N ASP A 423 -25.68 3.91 13.40
CA ASP A 423 -24.96 5.00 12.73
C ASP A 423 -24.83 4.74 11.23
N ILE A 424 -24.43 3.53 10.82
CA ILE A 424 -24.26 3.21 9.39
C ILE A 424 -25.58 3.17 8.62
N VAL A 425 -26.65 2.64 9.24
CA VAL A 425 -27.99 2.64 8.63
C VAL A 425 -28.53 4.06 8.45
N SER A 426 -28.26 4.96 9.39
CA SER A 426 -28.71 6.36 9.34
C SER A 426 -28.03 7.21 8.26
N VAL A 427 -26.82 6.81 7.85
CA VAL A 427 -25.99 7.57 6.89
C VAL A 427 -26.14 7.09 5.46
N VAL A 428 -26.33 5.78 5.26
CA VAL A 428 -26.40 5.16 3.92
C VAL A 428 -27.82 4.73 3.62
N GLU A 429 -28.53 5.57 2.88
CA GLU A 429 -29.87 5.29 2.33
C GLU A 429 -29.82 4.85 0.87
N ASP A 430 -28.83 5.35 0.10
CA ASP A 430 -28.66 5.09 -1.33
C ASP A 430 -27.42 4.23 -1.65
N TYR A 431 -27.43 3.64 -2.86
CA TYR A 431 -26.29 2.90 -3.39
C TYR A 431 -25.15 3.84 -3.81
N LEU A 432 -23.95 3.55 -3.33
CA LEU A 432 -22.71 4.21 -3.72
C LEU A 432 -21.65 3.17 -4.09
N THR A 433 -20.93 3.41 -5.18
CA THR A 433 -19.77 2.59 -5.57
C THR A 433 -18.57 2.86 -4.66
N LEU A 434 -17.60 1.95 -4.64
CA LEU A 434 -16.37 2.13 -3.85
C LEU A 434 -15.60 3.40 -4.24
N GLU A 435 -15.59 3.75 -5.53
CA GLU A 435 -14.93 4.97 -6.03
C GLU A 435 -15.64 6.23 -5.52
N GLN A 436 -16.98 6.23 -5.52
CA GLN A 436 -17.78 7.32 -4.97
C GLN A 436 -17.59 7.45 -3.45
N LEU A 437 -17.56 6.34 -2.71
CA LEU A 437 -17.24 6.37 -1.27
C LEU A 437 -15.84 6.94 -1.00
N ARG A 438 -14.89 6.76 -1.92
CA ARG A 438 -13.54 7.31 -1.79
C ARG A 438 -13.42 8.77 -2.24
N ASP A 439 -14.45 9.33 -2.85
CA ASP A 439 -14.48 10.73 -3.28
C ASP A 439 -14.25 11.66 -2.07
N VAL A 440 -13.57 12.78 -2.33
CA VAL A 440 -13.17 13.76 -1.32
C VAL A 440 -14.39 14.28 -0.55
N LYS A 441 -15.52 14.50 -1.24
CA LYS A 441 -16.75 15.00 -0.61
C LYS A 441 -17.30 14.02 0.43
N ILE A 442 -17.51 12.74 0.05
CA ILE A 442 -18.04 11.71 0.96
C ILE A 442 -17.03 11.41 2.07
N ASN A 443 -15.74 11.43 1.75
CA ASN A 443 -14.67 11.22 2.71
C ASN A 443 -14.69 12.25 3.84
N VAL A 444 -14.82 13.55 3.53
CA VAL A 444 -14.84 14.62 4.53
C VAL A 444 -16.16 14.68 5.29
N THR A 445 -17.30 14.44 4.62
CA THR A 445 -18.64 14.61 5.20
C THR A 445 -19.13 13.41 6.00
N VAL A 446 -18.73 12.19 5.61
CA VAL A 446 -19.25 10.94 6.19
C VAL A 446 -18.14 10.11 6.83
N ILE A 447 -17.09 9.78 6.08
CA ILE A 447 -16.15 8.75 6.52
C ILE A 447 -15.26 9.25 7.65
N ARG A 448 -14.68 10.46 7.52
CA ARG A 448 -13.79 11.02 8.54
C ARG A 448 -14.50 11.24 9.89
N PRO A 449 -15.70 11.83 9.95
CA PRO A 449 -16.45 11.95 11.21
C PRO A 449 -16.75 10.60 11.88
N LEU A 450 -17.15 9.58 11.12
CA LEU A 450 -17.40 8.25 11.68
C LEU A 450 -16.11 7.58 12.18
N VAL A 451 -14.99 7.75 11.46
CA VAL A 451 -13.68 7.25 11.90
C VAL A 451 -13.23 7.96 13.19
N ASP A 452 -13.38 9.27 13.28
CA ASP A 452 -13.03 10.05 14.47
C ASP A 452 -13.89 9.60 15.67
N LYS A 453 -15.23 9.53 15.49
CA LYS A 453 -16.18 9.06 16.53
C LYS A 453 -15.81 7.69 17.09
N PHE A 454 -15.59 6.70 16.23
CA PHE A 454 -15.31 5.34 16.68
C PHE A 454 -13.88 5.17 17.20
N TYR A 455 -12.93 5.98 16.74
CA TYR A 455 -11.56 5.95 17.24
C TYR A 455 -11.42 6.56 18.64
N GLU A 456 -12.15 7.65 18.91
CA GLU A 456 -12.13 8.35 20.21
C GLU A 456 -12.63 7.49 21.38
N LEU A 457 -13.38 6.41 21.11
CA LEU A 457 -13.79 5.44 22.12
C LEU A 457 -12.61 4.70 22.77
N GLY A 458 -11.44 4.64 22.10
CA GLY A 458 -10.25 3.96 22.61
C GLY A 458 -10.41 2.44 22.77
N ASP A 459 -11.44 1.85 22.18
CA ASP A 459 -11.79 0.43 22.31
C ASP A 459 -11.19 -0.41 21.16
N VAL A 460 -10.39 -1.41 21.52
CA VAL A 460 -9.73 -2.34 20.58
C VAL A 460 -10.71 -3.24 19.83
N SER A 461 -11.93 -3.44 20.35
CA SER A 461 -12.98 -4.28 19.76
C SER A 461 -13.75 -3.58 18.63
N ILE A 462 -13.56 -2.29 18.40
CA ILE A 462 -14.30 -1.51 17.38
C ILE A 462 -14.10 -2.07 15.96
N VAL A 463 -12.87 -2.50 15.64
CA VAL A 463 -12.56 -3.12 14.34
C VAL A 463 -13.33 -4.43 14.18
N TYR A 464 -13.43 -5.24 15.25
CA TYR A 464 -14.27 -6.44 15.27
C TYR A 464 -15.75 -6.11 15.06
N CYS A 465 -16.28 -5.13 15.81
CA CYS A 465 -17.69 -4.72 15.72
C CYS A 465 -18.10 -4.21 14.33
N LEU A 466 -17.20 -3.48 13.64
CA LEU A 466 -17.40 -3.03 12.26
C LEU A 466 -17.45 -4.21 11.28
N LEU A 467 -16.56 -5.20 11.44
CA LEU A 467 -16.52 -6.38 10.59
C LEU A 467 -17.71 -7.33 10.84
N VAL A 468 -18.20 -7.40 12.08
CA VAL A 468 -19.45 -8.10 12.44
C VAL A 468 -20.65 -7.46 11.74
N ASN A 469 -20.76 -6.13 11.79
CA ASN A 469 -21.81 -5.40 11.07
C ASN A 469 -21.71 -5.59 9.55
N ARG A 470 -20.48 -5.62 9.01
CA ARG A 470 -20.25 -5.95 7.60
C ARG A 470 -20.81 -7.33 7.23
N ALA A 471 -20.54 -8.35 8.06
CA ALA A 471 -21.06 -9.71 7.85
C ALA A 471 -22.59 -9.73 7.76
N GLN A 472 -23.24 -8.98 8.66
CA GLN A 472 -24.69 -8.88 8.72
C GLN A 472 -25.28 -8.13 7.51
N PHE A 473 -24.66 -7.03 7.06
CA PHE A 473 -25.13 -6.32 5.87
C PHE A 473 -25.00 -7.16 4.59
N LEU A 474 -23.93 -7.97 4.46
CA LEU A 474 -23.83 -8.93 3.35
C LEU A 474 -24.90 -10.04 3.42
N ASP A 475 -25.30 -10.46 4.62
CA ASP A 475 -26.42 -11.40 4.78
C ASP A 475 -27.71 -10.81 4.22
N GLU A 476 -27.99 -9.58 4.63
CA GLU A 476 -29.18 -8.84 4.24
C GLU A 476 -29.16 -8.50 2.75
N GLU A 477 -28.00 -8.23 2.16
CA GLU A 477 -27.83 -8.14 0.71
C GLU A 477 -28.30 -9.44 0.04
N SER A 478 -27.81 -10.60 0.51
CA SER A 478 -28.15 -11.89 -0.11
C SER A 478 -29.64 -12.24 -0.03
N ARG A 479 -30.34 -11.78 1.03
CA ARG A 479 -31.77 -12.09 1.28
C ARG A 479 -32.74 -11.02 0.77
N SER A 480 -32.36 -9.75 0.73
CA SER A 480 -33.28 -8.63 0.46
C SER A 480 -33.13 -8.11 -0.97
N THR A 481 -33.98 -8.58 -1.88
CA THR A 481 -33.98 -8.15 -3.29
C THR A 481 -34.15 -6.63 -3.46
N ASN A 482 -34.92 -5.97 -2.60
CA ASN A 482 -35.23 -4.54 -2.73
C ASN A 482 -34.11 -3.60 -2.23
N ARG A 483 -33.18 -4.09 -1.39
CA ARG A 483 -32.13 -3.27 -0.75
C ARG A 483 -30.71 -3.86 -0.91
N GLN A 484 -30.54 -4.79 -1.86
CA GLN A 484 -29.27 -5.44 -2.18
C GLN A 484 -28.12 -4.44 -2.28
N ASN A 485 -28.27 -3.46 -3.18
CA ASN A 485 -27.23 -2.48 -3.46
C ASN A 485 -26.90 -1.59 -2.24
N VAL A 486 -27.90 -1.16 -1.48
CA VAL A 486 -27.71 -0.31 -0.29
C VAL A 486 -26.96 -1.07 0.81
N ASN A 487 -27.34 -2.33 1.05
CA ASN A 487 -26.68 -3.18 2.04
C ASN A 487 -25.23 -3.50 1.62
N TRP A 488 -24.97 -3.68 0.34
CA TRP A 488 -23.60 -3.79 -0.19
C TRP A 488 -22.77 -2.52 0.10
N THR A 489 -23.34 -1.32 -0.09
CA THR A 489 -22.69 -0.05 0.24
C THR A 489 -22.42 0.09 1.74
N ARG A 490 -23.37 -0.31 2.59
CA ARG A 490 -23.20 -0.34 4.06
C ARG A 490 -22.06 -1.27 4.49
N ALA A 491 -22.01 -2.48 3.93
CA ALA A 491 -20.92 -3.42 4.16
C ALA A 491 -19.56 -2.84 3.73
N THR A 492 -19.51 -2.22 2.55
CA THR A 492 -18.30 -1.57 2.00
C THR A 492 -17.84 -0.40 2.88
N LEU A 493 -18.78 0.38 3.43
CA LEU A 493 -18.48 1.46 4.36
C LEU A 493 -17.89 0.94 5.67
N CYS A 494 -18.44 -0.14 6.26
CA CYS A 494 -17.86 -0.80 7.44
C CYS A 494 -16.39 -1.17 7.22
N GLU A 495 -16.08 -1.80 6.08
CA GLU A 495 -14.71 -2.19 5.71
C GLU A 495 -13.77 -0.98 5.57
N LEU A 496 -14.24 0.10 4.95
CA LEU A 496 -13.45 1.31 4.76
C LEU A 496 -13.13 2.00 6.10
N ILE A 497 -14.12 2.10 6.99
CA ILE A 497 -13.96 2.68 8.33
C ILE A 497 -13.01 1.81 9.16
N ALA A 498 -13.22 0.49 9.20
CA ALA A 498 -12.34 -0.45 9.91
C ALA A 498 -10.88 -0.35 9.43
N THR A 499 -10.67 -0.23 8.11
CA THR A 499 -9.34 -0.06 7.52
C THR A 499 -8.66 1.21 8.00
N ARG A 500 -9.39 2.33 8.09
CA ARG A 500 -8.85 3.62 8.54
C ARG A 500 -8.57 3.64 10.03
N ILE A 501 -9.45 3.07 10.85
CA ILE A 501 -9.27 2.95 12.29
C ILE A 501 -8.04 2.10 12.60
N LEU A 502 -7.92 0.92 11.97
CA LEU A 502 -6.75 0.06 12.14
C LEU A 502 -5.45 0.77 11.72
N ARG A 503 -5.50 1.49 10.60
CA ARG A 503 -4.36 2.30 10.13
C ARG A 503 -3.97 3.36 11.16
N ARG A 504 -4.95 4.09 11.71
CA ARG A 504 -4.72 5.12 12.73
C ARG A 504 -4.13 4.55 14.02
N PHE A 505 -4.63 3.41 14.51
CA PHE A 505 -3.99 2.71 15.64
C PHE A 505 -2.52 2.36 15.36
N GLY A 506 -2.22 1.98 14.11
CA GLY A 506 -0.86 1.66 13.68
C GLY A 506 0.07 2.88 13.52
N GLU A 507 -0.48 4.05 13.18
CA GLU A 507 0.24 5.34 13.06
C GLU A 507 0.43 5.99 14.44
N ASP A 508 -0.54 5.90 15.35
CA ASP A 508 -0.46 6.50 16.69
C ASP A 508 0.46 5.69 17.65
N HIS A 509 0.75 4.41 17.33
CA HIS A 509 1.61 3.51 18.12
C HIS A 509 2.81 3.02 17.29
N ASP A 510 3.82 3.89 17.12
CA ASP A 510 5.01 3.66 16.28
C ASP A 510 6.08 2.69 16.84
N GLY A 511 5.74 1.89 17.86
CA GLY A 511 6.62 0.87 18.43
C GLY A 511 6.61 -0.43 17.62
N ASP A 512 7.81 -0.96 17.30
CA ASP A 512 7.92 -2.25 16.59
C ASP A 512 7.36 -3.42 17.43
N HIS A 513 7.52 -3.34 18.75
CA HIS A 513 7.02 -4.36 19.68
C HIS A 513 5.68 -3.94 20.29
N GLU A 514 5.58 -2.80 20.98
CA GLU A 514 4.32 -2.38 21.61
C GLU A 514 3.20 -2.11 20.61
N GLY A 515 3.50 -1.45 19.49
CA GLY A 515 2.51 -1.19 18.42
C GLY A 515 2.10 -2.48 17.71
N LEU A 516 3.04 -3.38 17.41
CA LEU A 516 2.69 -4.68 16.83
C LEU A 516 1.85 -5.53 17.79
N LEU A 517 2.15 -5.48 19.09
CA LEU A 517 1.38 -6.19 20.12
C LEU A 517 -0.04 -5.64 20.20
N LEU A 518 -0.23 -4.31 20.19
CA LEU A 518 -1.56 -3.70 20.17
C LEU A 518 -2.36 -4.12 18.94
N LEU A 519 -1.75 -4.02 17.75
CA LEU A 519 -2.39 -4.43 16.49
C LEU A 519 -2.73 -5.93 16.49
N ALA A 520 -1.88 -6.76 17.09
CA ALA A 520 -2.16 -8.18 17.28
C ALA A 520 -3.35 -8.40 18.24
N HIS A 521 -3.49 -7.62 19.31
CA HIS A 521 -4.68 -7.71 20.17
C HIS A 521 -5.95 -7.28 19.40
N ILE A 522 -5.90 -6.22 18.60
CA ILE A 522 -7.06 -5.78 17.78
C ILE A 522 -7.50 -6.87 16.79
N LEU A 523 -6.54 -7.55 16.14
CA LEU A 523 -6.86 -8.50 15.05
C LEU A 523 -7.04 -9.94 15.51
N VAL A 524 -6.33 -10.36 16.55
CA VAL A 524 -6.19 -11.77 16.95
C VAL A 524 -6.86 -12.07 18.29
N ALA A 525 -7.14 -11.07 19.13
CA ALA A 525 -7.92 -11.32 20.34
C ALA A 525 -9.31 -11.83 19.97
N GLY A 526 -9.74 -12.86 20.68
CA GLY A 526 -11.07 -13.42 20.53
C GLY A 526 -12.09 -12.56 21.29
N PHE A 527 -13.08 -12.05 20.57
CA PHE A 527 -14.21 -11.30 21.14
C PHE A 527 -15.49 -12.12 21.03
N GLU A 528 -16.37 -11.98 22.02
CA GLU A 528 -17.70 -12.61 22.02
C GLU A 528 -18.74 -11.59 21.54
N PRO A 529 -19.65 -11.97 20.62
CA PRO A 529 -20.70 -11.06 20.16
C PRO A 529 -21.62 -10.53 21.30
N PHE A 530 -21.89 -11.35 22.32
CA PHE A 530 -22.74 -10.99 23.48
C PHE A 530 -21.92 -10.48 24.69
N GLN A 531 -20.65 -10.12 24.50
CA GLN A 531 -19.83 -9.61 25.61
C GLN A 531 -20.43 -8.31 26.17
N HIS A 532 -20.64 -8.26 27.49
CA HIS A 532 -21.35 -7.17 28.20
C HIS A 532 -22.80 -6.93 27.76
N ALA A 533 -23.47 -7.95 27.19
CA ALA A 533 -24.91 -7.88 27.03
C ALA A 533 -25.63 -7.92 28.40
N PRO A 534 -26.78 -7.23 28.56
CA PRO A 534 -27.62 -7.36 29.75
C PRO A 534 -27.98 -8.81 30.06
N ALA A 535 -28.04 -9.18 31.35
CA ALA A 535 -28.20 -10.58 31.78
C ALA A 535 -29.41 -11.29 31.15
N HIS A 536 -30.54 -10.57 30.99
CA HIS A 536 -31.75 -11.09 30.38
C HIS A 536 -31.58 -11.41 28.88
N VAL A 537 -30.80 -10.62 28.14
CA VAL A 537 -30.49 -10.87 26.71
C VAL A 537 -29.60 -12.10 26.58
N ARG A 538 -28.62 -12.26 27.49
CA ARG A 538 -27.73 -13.41 27.49
C ARG A 538 -28.47 -14.71 27.81
N GLU A 539 -29.37 -14.69 28.79
CA GLU A 539 -30.22 -15.83 29.14
C GLU A 539 -31.15 -16.23 27.97
N GLU A 540 -31.73 -15.25 27.26
CA GLU A 540 -32.56 -15.52 26.08
C GLU A 540 -31.73 -16.10 24.91
N ALA A 541 -30.51 -15.58 24.70
CA ALA A 541 -29.60 -16.06 23.68
C ALA A 541 -29.10 -17.49 23.97
N GLU A 542 -28.72 -17.78 25.22
CA GLU A 542 -28.36 -19.13 25.68
C GLU A 542 -29.53 -20.11 25.52
N GLY A 543 -30.78 -19.68 25.74
CA GLY A 543 -31.97 -20.51 25.52
C GLY A 543 -32.21 -20.89 24.05
N LYS A 544 -31.87 -20.00 23.11
CA LYS A 544 -32.02 -20.25 21.66
C LYS A 544 -30.82 -21.00 21.07
N ALA A 545 -29.62 -20.85 21.63
CA ALA A 545 -28.39 -21.40 21.06
C ALA A 545 -27.28 -21.64 22.10
N TRP A 546 -27.52 -22.52 23.09
CA TRP A 546 -26.60 -22.77 24.23
C TRP A 546 -25.18 -23.20 23.86
N TRP A 547 -24.98 -23.93 22.76
CA TRP A 547 -23.64 -24.32 22.27
C TRP A 547 -22.90 -23.18 21.54
N THR A 548 -23.51 -21.99 21.40
CA THR A 548 -23.00 -20.89 20.55
C THR A 548 -22.56 -19.63 21.31
N THR A 549 -23.09 -19.39 22.52
CA THR A 549 -22.92 -18.10 23.22
C THR A 549 -21.51 -17.86 23.74
N HIS A 550 -20.73 -18.91 24.03
CA HIS A 550 -19.40 -18.83 24.65
C HIS A 550 -18.22 -18.95 23.67
N ARG A 551 -18.46 -18.67 22.37
CA ARG A 551 -17.39 -18.78 21.35
C ARG A 551 -16.81 -17.41 21.03
N THR A 552 -15.52 -17.26 21.26
CA THR A 552 -14.74 -16.10 20.83
C THR A 552 -14.34 -16.20 19.36
N LEU A 553 -14.36 -15.07 18.65
CA LEU A 553 -13.93 -14.97 17.25
C LEU A 553 -12.97 -13.78 17.08
N PRO A 554 -11.79 -13.98 16.47
CA PRO A 554 -10.89 -12.90 16.13
C PRO A 554 -11.40 -12.00 15.01
N ALA A 555 -11.11 -10.70 15.06
CA ALA A 555 -11.44 -9.77 13.99
C ALA A 555 -10.83 -10.17 12.63
N LEU A 556 -9.63 -10.76 12.64
CA LEU A 556 -8.96 -11.27 11.45
C LEU A 556 -9.73 -12.41 10.78
N GLU A 557 -10.34 -13.30 11.57
CA GLU A 557 -11.19 -14.37 11.05
C GLU A 557 -12.49 -13.80 10.46
N VAL A 558 -13.13 -12.82 11.12
CA VAL A 558 -14.32 -12.15 10.58
C VAL A 558 -14.00 -11.42 9.27
N ALA A 559 -12.84 -10.77 9.16
CA ALA A 559 -12.38 -10.14 7.92
C ALA A 559 -12.21 -11.14 6.77
N ILE A 560 -11.72 -12.35 7.05
CA ILE A 560 -11.61 -13.42 6.06
C ILE A 560 -12.98 -13.98 5.69
N LEU A 561 -13.81 -14.29 6.69
CA LEU A 561 -15.16 -14.82 6.49
C LEU A 561 -16.02 -13.90 5.61
N THR A 562 -15.80 -12.60 5.73
CA THR A 562 -16.54 -11.58 4.99
C THR A 562 -15.87 -11.19 3.66
N GLU A 563 -14.74 -11.78 3.28
CA GLU A 563 -13.95 -11.39 2.11
C GLU A 563 -13.54 -9.90 2.11
N SER A 564 -13.07 -9.37 3.25
CA SER A 564 -12.65 -7.97 3.38
C SER A 564 -11.25 -7.73 2.78
N ARG A 565 -11.17 -7.76 1.44
CA ARG A 565 -9.91 -7.69 0.68
C ARG A 565 -9.15 -6.37 0.89
N HIS A 566 -9.86 -5.25 0.95
CA HIS A 566 -9.22 -3.94 1.14
C HIS A 566 -8.63 -3.82 2.55
N PHE A 567 -9.37 -4.28 3.56
CA PHE A 567 -8.89 -4.31 4.94
C PHE A 567 -7.65 -5.19 5.09
N LEU A 568 -7.68 -6.43 4.58
CA LEU A 568 -6.54 -7.35 4.66
C LEU A 568 -5.34 -6.92 3.80
N SER A 569 -5.57 -6.17 2.72
CA SER A 569 -4.49 -5.57 1.92
C SER A 569 -3.80 -4.38 2.58
N SER A 570 -4.35 -3.84 3.67
CA SER A 570 -3.75 -2.71 4.37
C SER A 570 -2.38 -3.06 4.96
N THR A 571 -1.46 -2.09 4.97
CA THR A 571 -0.10 -2.28 5.49
C THR A 571 -0.09 -2.69 6.96
N THR A 572 -1.01 -2.16 7.77
CA THR A 572 -1.13 -2.48 9.19
C THR A 572 -1.64 -3.90 9.43
N ALA A 573 -2.65 -4.36 8.66
CA ALA A 573 -3.09 -5.75 8.73
C ALA A 573 -1.99 -6.72 8.26
N GLN A 574 -1.29 -6.38 7.16
CA GLN A 574 -0.20 -7.20 6.64
C GLN A 574 1.01 -7.27 7.58
N ARG A 575 1.25 -6.25 8.41
CA ARG A 575 2.25 -6.28 9.49
C ARG A 575 1.95 -7.41 10.48
N VAL A 576 0.72 -7.50 10.95
CA VAL A 576 0.30 -8.56 11.90
C VAL A 576 0.29 -9.93 11.24
N VAL A 577 -0.29 -10.05 10.04
CA VAL A 577 -0.31 -11.32 9.28
C VAL A 577 1.11 -11.83 9.02
N SER A 578 2.03 -10.98 8.60
CA SER A 578 3.43 -11.38 8.36
C SER A 578 4.14 -11.75 9.66
N ALA A 579 3.85 -11.04 10.76
CA ALA A 579 4.38 -11.37 12.08
C ALA A 579 3.87 -12.72 12.61
N ILE A 580 2.62 -13.10 12.32
CA ILE A 580 2.09 -14.44 12.64
C ILE A 580 2.79 -15.49 11.78
N TYR A 581 2.90 -15.27 10.46
CA TYR A 581 3.54 -16.20 9.53
C TYR A 581 5.00 -16.51 9.90
N GLU A 582 5.76 -15.47 10.27
CA GLU A 582 7.15 -15.58 10.72
C GLU A 582 7.30 -16.18 12.13
N GLY A 583 6.22 -16.25 12.91
CA GLY A 583 6.21 -16.72 14.29
C GLY A 583 6.66 -15.67 15.32
N ARG A 584 6.62 -14.37 14.98
CA ARG A 584 6.89 -13.26 15.92
C ARG A 584 5.73 -12.99 16.87
N VAL A 585 4.49 -13.27 16.46
CA VAL A 585 3.32 -13.17 17.33
C VAL A 585 2.89 -14.58 17.72
N ILE A 586 2.85 -14.85 19.02
CA ILE A 586 2.32 -16.09 19.58
C ILE A 586 0.93 -15.82 20.11
N TYR A 587 -0.02 -16.61 19.66
CA TYR A 587 -1.36 -16.69 20.23
C TYR A 587 -1.83 -18.14 20.19
N THR A 588 -2.88 -18.44 20.94
CA THR A 588 -3.52 -19.76 20.93
C THR A 588 -4.80 -19.65 20.11
N PRO A 589 -4.93 -20.29 18.93
CA PRO A 589 -6.14 -20.20 18.14
C PRO A 589 -7.25 -21.03 18.80
N SER A 590 -8.51 -20.68 18.54
CA SER A 590 -9.67 -21.46 18.94
C SER A 590 -9.96 -22.56 17.92
N THR A 591 -9.58 -23.81 18.19
CA THR A 591 -9.96 -24.96 17.35
C THR A 591 -11.27 -25.58 17.81
N SER A 592 -12.05 -26.09 16.85
CA SER A 592 -13.34 -26.75 17.14
C SER A 592 -13.17 -28.24 17.47
N TRP A 593 -12.17 -28.90 16.90
CA TRP A 593 -11.93 -30.34 17.05
C TRP A 593 -10.43 -30.65 16.97
N ASP A 594 -9.92 -31.36 17.97
CA ASP A 594 -8.52 -31.83 18.04
C ASP A 594 -8.50 -33.35 18.26
N ILE A 595 -7.63 -34.07 17.55
CA ILE A 595 -7.40 -35.50 17.74
C ILE A 595 -6.65 -35.75 19.06
N ILE A 596 -5.65 -34.91 19.38
CA ILE A 596 -4.92 -34.93 20.65
C ILE A 596 -5.14 -33.58 21.37
N PRO A 597 -6.14 -33.47 22.25
CA PRO A 597 -6.47 -32.21 22.91
C PRO A 597 -5.49 -31.91 24.05
N ASP A 598 -4.53 -31.01 23.83
CA ASP A 598 -3.59 -30.51 24.85
C ASP A 598 -3.79 -29.00 25.12
N HIS A 599 -4.96 -28.62 25.63
CA HIS A 599 -5.28 -27.23 26.01
C HIS A 599 -4.89 -26.87 27.46
N TYR A 600 -3.97 -27.62 28.08
CA TYR A 600 -3.65 -27.42 29.50
C TYR A 600 -3.08 -26.03 29.84
N LYS A 601 -2.43 -25.36 28.88
CA LYS A 601 -1.91 -23.99 29.04
C LYS A 601 -2.19 -23.14 27.79
N LEU A 602 -3.09 -22.18 27.93
CA LEU A 602 -3.29 -21.12 26.93
C LEU A 602 -2.23 -20.04 27.12
N LYS A 603 -1.56 -19.63 26.04
CA LYS A 603 -0.62 -18.50 26.07
C LYS A 603 -1.34 -17.20 25.68
N PRO A 604 -1.09 -16.10 26.40
CA PRO A 604 -1.58 -14.79 25.99
C PRO A 604 -0.91 -14.36 24.70
N ILE A 605 -1.58 -13.45 23.98
CA ILE A 605 -1.02 -12.79 22.81
C ILE A 605 0.26 -12.08 23.24
N SER A 606 1.39 -12.51 22.67
CA SER A 606 2.71 -12.02 23.07
C SER A 606 3.67 -12.07 21.90
N ILE A 607 4.71 -11.23 21.98
CA ILE A 607 5.77 -11.22 20.98
C ILE A 607 6.81 -12.29 21.36
N TYR A 608 7.21 -13.08 20.37
CA TYR A 608 8.22 -14.11 20.48
C TYR A 608 9.60 -13.53 20.18
N GLU A 609 10.48 -13.64 21.17
CA GLU A 609 11.89 -13.32 21.02
C GLU A 609 12.73 -14.60 20.90
N PRO A 610 13.36 -14.86 19.74
CA PRO A 610 14.13 -16.10 19.53
C PRO A 610 15.35 -16.22 20.43
N ARG A 611 15.95 -15.09 20.83
CA ARG A 611 17.17 -15.04 21.65
C ARG A 611 16.90 -15.41 23.11
N GLU A 612 15.76 -15.00 23.66
CA GLU A 612 15.35 -15.31 25.04
C GLU A 612 14.71 -16.71 25.16
N SER A 613 14.14 -17.23 24.06
CA SER A 613 13.48 -18.53 24.09
C SER A 613 14.44 -19.72 24.28
N PRO A 614 14.03 -20.79 24.99
CA PRO A 614 14.82 -22.02 25.12
C PRO A 614 15.14 -22.67 23.76
N LEU A 615 16.29 -23.35 23.67
CA LEU A 615 16.72 -24.02 22.43
C LEU A 615 15.73 -25.10 21.96
N LEU A 616 15.14 -25.86 22.89
CA LEU A 616 14.19 -26.95 22.61
C LEU A 616 12.73 -26.51 22.73
N ASN A 617 12.42 -25.29 22.28
CA ASN A 617 11.07 -24.77 22.31
C ASN A 617 10.20 -25.45 21.24
N GLN A 618 9.27 -26.32 21.66
CA GLN A 618 8.45 -27.13 20.73
C GLN A 618 7.52 -26.30 19.83
N TYR A 619 7.15 -25.08 20.23
CA TYR A 619 6.24 -24.21 19.47
C TYR A 619 6.82 -23.76 18.12
N ARG A 620 8.13 -23.89 17.89
CA ARG A 620 8.77 -23.59 16.59
C ARG A 620 8.27 -24.47 15.44
N LEU A 621 7.74 -25.65 15.76
CA LEU A 621 7.17 -26.58 14.79
C LEU A 621 5.74 -26.19 14.37
N ILE A 622 5.07 -25.34 15.16
CA ILE A 622 3.70 -24.88 14.92
C ILE A 622 3.69 -23.58 14.08
N VAL A 623 4.85 -22.92 13.96
CA VAL A 623 4.98 -21.69 13.16
C VAL A 623 4.65 -21.96 11.68
N PRO A 624 3.71 -21.23 11.05
CA PRO A 624 3.24 -21.49 9.69
C PRO A 624 4.37 -21.58 8.64
N ARG A 625 5.33 -20.66 8.68
CA ARG A 625 6.49 -20.67 7.77
C ARG A 625 7.29 -21.97 7.87
N THR A 626 7.67 -22.35 9.09
CA THR A 626 8.47 -23.57 9.33
C THR A 626 7.69 -24.80 8.90
N ARG A 627 6.39 -24.83 9.19
CA ARG A 627 5.49 -25.89 8.78
C ARG A 627 5.43 -26.06 7.26
N ASN A 628 5.26 -24.98 6.50
CA ASN A 628 5.23 -25.05 5.04
C ASN A 628 6.50 -25.70 4.47
N TYR A 629 7.67 -25.36 5.02
CA TYR A 629 8.92 -26.02 4.62
C TYR A 629 8.95 -27.49 5.00
N LEU A 630 8.47 -27.86 6.18
CA LEU A 630 8.39 -29.26 6.62
C LEU A 630 7.44 -30.08 5.75
N GLU A 631 6.27 -29.55 5.40
CA GLU A 631 5.31 -30.20 4.50
C GLU A 631 5.89 -30.41 3.10
N ALA A 632 6.63 -29.43 2.56
CA ALA A 632 7.33 -29.56 1.28
C ALA A 632 8.44 -30.63 1.33
N ILE A 633 9.21 -30.70 2.43
CA ILE A 633 10.22 -31.74 2.64
C ILE A 633 9.56 -33.12 2.74
N GLN A 634 8.47 -33.24 3.50
CA GLN A 634 7.72 -34.50 3.64
C GLN A 634 7.19 -34.99 2.32
N PHE A 635 6.59 -34.09 1.53
CA PHE A 635 6.10 -34.45 0.21
C PHE A 635 7.24 -34.88 -0.73
N THR A 636 8.40 -34.22 -0.65
CA THR A 636 9.58 -34.61 -1.43
C THR A 636 10.09 -36.00 -1.03
N ILE A 637 10.06 -36.33 0.27
CA ILE A 637 10.39 -37.67 0.78
C ILE A 637 9.36 -38.70 0.29
N LEU A 638 8.06 -38.39 0.38
CA LEU A 638 6.98 -39.25 -0.13
C LEU A 638 7.18 -39.58 -1.62
N LEU A 639 7.43 -38.54 -2.43
CA LEU A 639 7.66 -38.68 -3.86
C LEU A 639 8.93 -39.51 -4.16
N GLY A 640 10.02 -39.27 -3.42
CA GLY A 640 11.25 -40.03 -3.54
C GLY A 640 11.05 -41.51 -3.21
N LEU A 641 10.33 -41.82 -2.13
CA LEU A 641 9.99 -43.19 -1.74
C LEU A 641 9.06 -43.85 -2.76
N TYR A 642 8.05 -43.13 -3.25
CA TYR A 642 7.16 -43.61 -4.30
C TYR A 642 7.93 -44.00 -5.58
N VAL A 643 8.78 -43.10 -6.09
CA VAL A 643 9.61 -43.37 -7.27
C VAL A 643 10.52 -44.56 -7.03
N ALA A 644 11.16 -44.64 -5.86
CA ALA A 644 12.05 -45.75 -5.53
C ALA A 644 11.32 -47.10 -5.47
N VAL A 645 10.09 -47.15 -4.93
CA VAL A 645 9.24 -48.36 -4.93
C VAL A 645 8.83 -48.75 -6.34
N MET A 646 8.44 -47.78 -7.18
CA MET A 646 8.04 -48.06 -8.57
C MET A 646 9.20 -48.59 -9.43
N ILE A 647 10.43 -48.12 -9.19
CA ILE A 647 11.63 -48.62 -9.87
C ILE A 647 12.02 -50.02 -9.37
N LEU A 648 11.93 -50.27 -8.07
CA LEU A 648 12.41 -51.50 -7.43
C LEU A 648 11.28 -52.51 -7.11
N ARG A 649 10.16 -52.43 -7.83
CA ARG A 649 8.95 -53.23 -7.57
C ARG A 649 9.22 -54.74 -7.58
N ARG A 650 8.71 -55.44 -6.57
CA ARG A 650 8.78 -56.91 -6.44
C ARG A 650 7.40 -57.45 -6.09
N ASN A 651 6.89 -58.38 -6.88
CA ASN A 651 5.50 -58.84 -6.78
C ASN A 651 5.28 -59.81 -5.59
N GLY A 652 6.28 -60.62 -5.25
CA GLY A 652 6.12 -61.73 -4.29
C GLY A 652 6.40 -61.42 -2.81
N GLU A 653 7.15 -60.37 -2.50
CA GLU A 653 7.56 -60.01 -1.14
C GLU A 653 7.47 -58.49 -0.93
N ILE A 654 7.28 -58.04 0.31
CA ILE A 654 7.35 -56.62 0.68
C ILE A 654 8.81 -56.30 1.02
N PRO A 655 9.60 -55.63 0.14
CA PRO A 655 10.93 -55.19 0.49
C PRO A 655 10.87 -54.10 1.57
N TYR A 656 11.97 -53.94 2.32
CA TYR A 656 12.08 -52.91 3.36
C TYR A 656 11.72 -51.50 2.86
N LEU A 657 12.06 -51.19 1.61
CA LEU A 657 11.74 -49.91 0.98
C LEU A 657 10.23 -49.72 0.75
N GLU A 658 9.51 -50.78 0.37
CA GLU A 658 8.05 -50.73 0.22
C GLU A 658 7.37 -50.58 1.58
N ALA A 659 7.86 -51.28 2.61
CA ALA A 659 7.38 -51.10 3.98
C ALA A 659 7.62 -49.66 4.48
N ALA A 660 8.80 -49.08 4.21
CA ALA A 660 9.11 -47.70 4.55
C ALA A 660 8.19 -46.70 3.83
N PHE A 661 7.93 -46.91 2.53
CA PHE A 661 6.96 -46.12 1.77
C PHE A 661 5.54 -46.24 2.36
N ALA A 662 5.06 -47.46 2.62
CA ALA A 662 3.71 -47.68 3.15
C ALA A 662 3.51 -47.01 4.51
N ILE A 663 4.49 -47.14 5.42
CA ILE A 663 4.43 -46.49 6.75
C ILE A 663 4.46 -44.97 6.61
N PHE A 664 5.36 -44.43 5.77
CA PHE A 664 5.47 -42.99 5.57
C PHE A 664 4.22 -42.41 4.88
N ALA A 665 3.72 -43.06 3.84
CA ALA A 665 2.51 -42.66 3.12
C ALA A 665 1.27 -42.73 4.01
N PHE A 666 1.16 -43.73 4.88
CA PHE A 666 0.08 -43.80 5.88
C PHE A 666 0.15 -42.63 6.88
N GLY A 667 1.36 -42.31 7.37
CA GLY A 667 1.57 -41.12 8.22
C GLY A 667 1.23 -39.81 7.50
N TRP A 668 1.61 -39.67 6.23
CA TRP A 668 1.25 -38.50 5.43
C TRP A 668 -0.27 -38.39 5.18
N CYS A 669 -0.95 -39.52 4.88
CA CYS A 669 -2.40 -39.56 4.74
C CYS A 669 -3.11 -39.18 6.04
N LEU A 670 -2.59 -39.60 7.20
CA LEU A 670 -3.12 -39.21 8.50
C LEU A 670 -2.99 -37.69 8.74
N ASP A 671 -1.89 -37.06 8.34
CA ASP A 671 -1.70 -35.61 8.47
C ASP A 671 -2.68 -34.82 7.59
N GLN A 672 -2.92 -35.29 6.36
CA GLN A 672 -3.95 -34.72 5.49
C GLN A 672 -5.36 -34.91 6.07
N PHE A 673 -5.66 -36.08 6.61
CA PHE A 673 -6.94 -36.37 7.27
C PHE A 673 -7.16 -35.51 8.53
N ALA A 674 -6.13 -35.34 9.36
CA ALA A 674 -6.17 -34.44 10.52
C ALA A 674 -6.44 -32.99 10.10
N THR A 675 -5.86 -32.55 8.98
CA THR A 675 -6.11 -31.21 8.42
C THR A 675 -7.57 -31.05 7.98
N ILE A 676 -8.15 -32.07 7.35
CA ILE A 676 -9.57 -32.08 6.97
C ILE A 676 -10.47 -31.99 8.21
N LEU A 677 -10.14 -32.70 9.29
CA LEU A 677 -10.91 -32.67 10.55
C LEU A 677 -10.80 -31.31 11.26
N ALA A 678 -9.62 -30.72 11.31
CA ALA A 678 -9.37 -29.48 12.04
C ALA A 678 -10.08 -28.27 11.40
N HIS A 679 -10.05 -28.16 10.08
CA HIS A 679 -10.58 -26.99 9.35
C HIS A 679 -11.88 -27.26 8.57
N GLY A 680 -12.29 -28.53 8.48
CA GLY A 680 -13.45 -28.97 7.73
C GLY A 680 -13.16 -29.21 6.24
N TRP A 681 -13.94 -30.13 5.65
CA TRP A 681 -13.86 -30.52 4.24
C TRP A 681 -13.90 -29.33 3.26
N ASN A 682 -14.74 -28.35 3.57
CA ASN A 682 -14.94 -27.20 2.70
C ASN A 682 -13.71 -26.27 2.67
N VAL A 683 -12.92 -26.13 3.74
CA VAL A 683 -11.66 -25.35 3.64
C VAL A 683 -10.57 -26.18 2.98
N TYR A 684 -10.46 -27.46 3.32
CA TYR A 684 -9.41 -28.31 2.75
C TYR A 684 -9.49 -28.39 1.21
N THR A 685 -10.70 -28.55 0.66
CA THR A 685 -10.93 -28.54 -0.80
C THR A 685 -10.78 -27.17 -1.46
N GLN A 686 -10.68 -26.07 -0.70
CA GLN A 686 -10.32 -24.77 -1.26
C GLN A 686 -8.87 -24.73 -1.72
N ASN A 687 -7.96 -25.54 -1.17
CA ASN A 687 -6.68 -25.69 -1.85
C ASN A 687 -6.94 -26.51 -3.13
N LEU A 688 -6.67 -25.86 -4.27
CA LEU A 688 -6.92 -26.36 -5.61
C LEU A 688 -6.32 -27.74 -5.85
N TRP A 689 -5.29 -28.08 -5.09
CA TRP A 689 -4.50 -29.28 -5.26
C TRP A 689 -4.84 -30.33 -4.20
N SER A 690 -5.66 -30.00 -3.21
CA SER A 690 -6.14 -30.95 -2.23
C SER A 690 -6.94 -32.09 -2.87
N PHE A 691 -7.56 -31.88 -4.03
CA PHE A 691 -8.20 -33.00 -4.74
C PHE A 691 -7.16 -34.02 -5.22
N LEU A 692 -5.94 -33.59 -5.59
CA LEU A 692 -4.84 -34.49 -5.93
C LEU A 692 -4.43 -35.28 -4.68
N ASP A 693 -4.32 -34.61 -3.54
CA ASP A 693 -3.98 -35.24 -2.26
C ASP A 693 -5.06 -36.26 -1.83
N VAL A 694 -6.36 -35.93 -1.96
CA VAL A 694 -7.48 -36.86 -1.73
C VAL A 694 -7.47 -38.02 -2.71
N THR A 695 -7.20 -37.76 -3.98
CA THR A 695 -7.11 -38.81 -5.02
C THR A 695 -5.97 -39.77 -4.69
N PHE A 696 -4.83 -39.24 -4.25
CA PHE A 696 -3.72 -40.07 -3.78
C PHE A 696 -4.08 -40.89 -2.55
N ILE A 697 -4.75 -40.31 -1.55
CA ILE A 697 -5.23 -41.05 -0.37
C ILE A 697 -6.13 -42.21 -0.80
N PHE A 698 -7.07 -41.97 -1.72
CA PHE A 698 -7.96 -43.00 -2.25
C PHE A 698 -7.19 -44.13 -2.96
N LEU A 699 -6.26 -43.78 -3.86
CA LEU A 699 -5.40 -44.75 -4.56
C LEU A 699 -4.53 -45.54 -3.58
N PHE A 700 -3.97 -44.88 -2.57
CA PHE A 700 -3.12 -45.50 -1.56
C PHE A 700 -3.89 -46.49 -0.67
N VAL A 701 -5.14 -46.18 -0.31
CA VAL A 701 -6.01 -47.10 0.44
C VAL A 701 -6.31 -48.36 -0.39
N ILE A 702 -6.62 -48.21 -1.68
CA ILE A 702 -6.86 -49.36 -2.57
C ILE A 702 -5.59 -50.20 -2.74
N TYR A 703 -4.45 -49.55 -3.01
CA TYR A 703 -3.15 -50.21 -3.09
C TYR A 703 -2.85 -50.99 -1.81
N SER A 704 -3.00 -50.36 -0.64
CA SER A 704 -2.72 -50.99 0.66
C SER A 704 -3.63 -52.20 0.90
N GLY A 705 -4.93 -52.08 0.59
CA GLY A 705 -5.89 -53.17 0.73
C GLY A 705 -5.57 -54.36 -0.17
N LEU A 706 -5.33 -54.12 -1.47
CA LEU A 706 -4.96 -55.16 -2.43
C LEU A 706 -3.61 -55.80 -2.11
N ARG A 707 -2.65 -55.01 -1.66
CA ARG A 707 -1.31 -55.48 -1.31
C ARG A 707 -1.32 -56.37 -0.06
N LEU A 708 -2.02 -55.95 0.99
CA LEU A 708 -2.20 -56.76 2.20
C LEU A 708 -2.96 -58.06 1.89
N TRP A 709 -4.00 -57.99 1.05
CA TRP A 709 -4.76 -59.17 0.65
C TRP A 709 -3.93 -60.14 -0.20
N GLY A 710 -3.14 -59.64 -1.16
CA GLY A 710 -2.24 -60.45 -1.98
C GLY A 710 -1.16 -61.16 -1.17
N VAL A 711 -0.58 -60.46 -0.19
CA VAL A 711 0.45 -61.04 0.71
C VAL A 711 -0.18 -62.05 1.69
N TRP A 712 -1.36 -61.77 2.23
CA TRP A 712 -2.04 -62.68 3.14
C TRP A 712 -2.53 -63.97 2.46
N THR A 713 -2.98 -63.88 1.21
CA THR A 713 -3.45 -65.04 0.41
C THR A 713 -2.34 -65.76 -0.35
N GLY A 714 -1.15 -65.17 -0.47
CA GLY A 714 -0.05 -65.70 -1.26
C GLY A 714 -0.28 -65.66 -2.78
N LEU A 715 -1.31 -64.93 -3.25
CA LEU A 715 -1.65 -64.81 -4.67
C LEU A 715 -0.90 -63.62 -5.30
N LEU A 716 -0.24 -63.87 -6.44
CA LEU A 716 0.51 -62.85 -7.19
C LEU A 716 -0.42 -61.85 -7.88
N GLY A 717 -1.62 -62.26 -8.33
CA GLY A 717 -2.56 -61.41 -9.07
C GLY A 717 -2.97 -60.13 -8.33
N PRO A 718 -3.49 -60.20 -7.08
CA PRO A 718 -3.83 -59.01 -6.30
C PRO A 718 -2.64 -58.07 -6.04
N SER A 719 -1.44 -58.63 -5.91
CA SER A 719 -0.20 -57.86 -5.73
C SER A 719 0.21 -57.10 -6.98
N GLU A 720 0.05 -57.69 -8.17
CA GLU A 720 0.28 -57.01 -9.45
C GLU A 720 -0.73 -55.89 -9.67
N GLN A 721 -2.01 -56.18 -9.42
CA GLN A 721 -3.09 -55.19 -9.52
C GLN A 721 -2.87 -54.02 -8.55
N ALA A 722 -2.30 -54.26 -7.37
CA ALA A 722 -1.95 -53.19 -6.43
C ALA A 722 -0.93 -52.22 -7.04
N PHE A 723 0.11 -52.71 -7.72
CA PHE A 723 1.09 -51.84 -8.39
C PHE A 723 0.50 -51.12 -9.61
N ASP A 724 -0.44 -51.73 -10.32
CA ASP A 724 -1.17 -51.06 -11.41
C ASP A 724 -2.00 -49.88 -10.89
N VAL A 725 -2.69 -50.07 -9.76
CA VAL A 725 -3.40 -48.98 -9.06
C VAL A 725 -2.41 -47.90 -8.59
N LEU A 726 -1.26 -48.30 -8.03
CA LEU A 726 -0.25 -47.36 -7.56
C LEU A 726 0.37 -46.57 -8.73
N ALA A 727 0.49 -47.14 -9.93
CA ALA A 727 0.96 -46.43 -11.12
C ALA A 727 0.04 -45.25 -11.51
N LEU A 728 -1.26 -45.35 -11.23
CA LEU A 728 -2.22 -44.25 -11.43
C LEU A 728 -1.96 -43.05 -10.49
N ALA A 729 -1.07 -43.19 -9.50
CA ALA A 729 -0.65 -42.07 -8.66
C ALA A 729 0.36 -41.13 -9.35
N ALA A 730 1.05 -41.55 -10.42
CA ALA A 730 2.05 -40.70 -11.08
C ALA A 730 1.47 -39.39 -11.64
N PRO A 731 0.34 -39.40 -12.38
CA PRO A 731 -0.31 -38.17 -12.86
C PRO A 731 -0.88 -37.29 -11.73
N VAL A 732 -0.92 -37.80 -10.50
CA VAL A 732 -1.40 -37.07 -9.32
C VAL A 732 -0.21 -36.43 -8.59
N LEU A 733 0.82 -37.22 -8.26
CA LEU A 733 1.97 -36.79 -7.46
C LEU A 733 2.94 -35.88 -8.23
N VAL A 734 3.14 -36.10 -9.53
CA VAL A 734 4.12 -35.31 -10.31
C VAL A 734 3.64 -33.87 -10.52
N PRO A 735 2.39 -33.60 -10.96
CA PRO A 735 1.89 -32.22 -11.00
C PRO A 735 1.88 -31.59 -9.60
N ARG A 736 1.55 -32.37 -8.56
CA ARG A 736 1.56 -31.89 -7.17
C ARG A 736 2.91 -31.32 -6.74
N LEU A 737 4.04 -31.83 -7.25
CA LEU A 737 5.38 -31.28 -7.01
C LEU A 737 5.54 -29.86 -7.57
N ALA A 738 5.12 -29.63 -8.81
CA ALA A 738 5.22 -28.31 -9.45
C ALA A 738 4.48 -27.26 -8.62
N PHE A 739 3.34 -27.62 -8.03
CA PHE A 739 2.52 -26.72 -7.23
C PHE A 739 3.07 -26.44 -5.82
N ASN A 740 3.94 -27.31 -5.29
CA ASN A 740 4.66 -27.01 -4.04
C ASN A 740 5.79 -25.99 -4.24
N TRP A 741 6.34 -25.89 -5.46
CA TRP A 741 7.48 -25.04 -5.77
C TRP A 741 7.11 -23.75 -6.52
N LEU A 742 5.97 -23.73 -7.21
CA LEU A 742 5.52 -22.62 -8.07
C LEU A 742 4.18 -22.00 -7.60
N SER A 743 3.74 -22.27 -6.38
CA SER A 743 2.48 -21.75 -5.78
C SER A 743 2.32 -20.24 -5.88
N ASP A 744 3.44 -19.54 -5.97
CA ASP A 744 3.56 -18.11 -5.75
C ASP A 744 3.38 -17.27 -7.03
N ASN A 745 3.38 -17.92 -8.19
CA ASN A 745 3.32 -17.27 -9.49
C ASN A 745 1.87 -16.92 -9.90
N LEU A 746 1.67 -15.70 -10.38
CA LEU A 746 0.39 -15.18 -10.88
C LEU A 746 -0.25 -16.06 -11.98
N VAL A 747 0.56 -16.74 -12.80
CA VAL A 747 0.07 -17.62 -13.88
C VAL A 747 -0.60 -18.88 -13.33
N PHE A 748 0.00 -19.53 -12.34
CA PHE A 748 -0.64 -20.67 -11.66
C PHE A 748 -1.84 -20.22 -10.84
N LEU A 749 -1.81 -18.98 -10.33
CA LEU A 749 -2.95 -18.37 -9.66
C LEU A 749 -4.14 -18.11 -10.58
N SER A 750 -3.90 -17.66 -11.82
CA SER A 750 -4.97 -17.38 -12.77
C SER A 750 -5.57 -18.66 -13.36
N LEU A 751 -4.73 -19.67 -13.64
CA LEU A 751 -5.17 -21.01 -14.09
C LEU A 751 -6.27 -21.56 -13.19
N ARG A 752 -6.16 -21.37 -11.89
CA ARG A 752 -7.18 -21.77 -10.91
C ARG A 752 -8.58 -21.25 -11.18
N SER A 753 -8.69 -19.94 -11.36
CA SER A 753 -10.00 -19.30 -11.54
C SER A 753 -10.56 -19.66 -12.89
N MET A 754 -9.67 -19.78 -13.87
CA MET A 754 -9.97 -20.21 -15.23
C MET A 754 -10.46 -21.66 -15.31
N MET A 755 -10.03 -22.56 -14.41
CA MET A 755 -10.44 -23.97 -14.43
C MET A 755 -11.96 -24.15 -14.22
N ALA A 756 -12.61 -23.33 -13.39
CA ALA A 756 -14.05 -23.45 -13.16
C ALA A 756 -14.86 -23.07 -14.41
N ASP A 757 -14.49 -21.95 -15.04
CA ASP A 757 -15.04 -21.50 -16.31
C ASP A 757 -14.76 -22.51 -17.42
N PHE A 758 -13.54 -23.06 -17.45
CA PHE A 758 -13.14 -24.13 -18.35
C PHE A 758 -13.97 -25.40 -18.13
N PHE A 759 -14.19 -25.85 -16.89
CA PHE A 759 -15.00 -27.03 -16.58
C PHE A 759 -16.46 -26.84 -16.95
N LEU A 760 -17.06 -25.68 -16.65
CA LEU A 760 -18.43 -25.37 -17.01
C LEU A 760 -18.61 -25.36 -18.53
N LEU A 761 -17.70 -24.70 -19.26
CA LEU A 761 -17.74 -24.67 -20.71
C LEU A 761 -17.44 -26.04 -21.32
N THR A 762 -16.52 -26.82 -20.73
CA THR A 762 -16.24 -28.20 -21.16
C THR A 762 -17.43 -29.11 -20.92
N ALA A 763 -18.17 -28.95 -19.81
CA ALA A 763 -19.39 -29.69 -19.54
C ALA A 763 -20.50 -29.33 -20.53
N LEU A 764 -20.68 -28.04 -20.84
CA LEU A 764 -21.62 -27.58 -21.88
C LEU A 764 -21.21 -28.12 -23.27
N SER A 765 -19.91 -28.12 -23.57
CA SER A 765 -19.35 -28.65 -24.81
C SER A 765 -19.57 -30.17 -24.91
N ALA A 766 -19.35 -30.90 -23.82
CA ALA A 766 -19.59 -32.34 -23.73
C ALA A 766 -21.09 -32.67 -23.87
N TRP A 767 -21.96 -31.82 -23.32
CA TRP A 767 -23.41 -31.94 -23.49
C TRP A 767 -23.82 -31.76 -24.96
N CYS A 768 -23.26 -30.75 -25.63
CA CYS A 768 -23.48 -30.54 -27.06
C CYS A 768 -22.91 -31.71 -27.88
N PHE A 769 -21.69 -32.15 -27.56
CA PHE A 769 -21.02 -33.31 -28.16
C PHE A 769 -21.90 -34.56 -28.07
N PHE A 770 -22.51 -34.81 -26.92
CA PHE A 770 -23.42 -35.93 -26.73
C PHE A 770 -24.64 -35.87 -27.66
N GLY A 771 -25.20 -34.67 -27.89
CA GLY A 771 -26.28 -34.47 -28.86
C GLY A 771 -25.88 -34.81 -30.30
N PHE A 772 -24.70 -34.34 -30.74
CA PHE A 772 -24.16 -34.67 -32.06
C PHE A 772 -23.82 -36.17 -32.19
N LEU A 773 -23.28 -36.77 -31.12
CA LEU A 773 -22.97 -38.19 -31.05
C LEU A 773 -24.24 -39.05 -31.19
N LEU A 774 -25.32 -38.70 -30.48
CA LEU A 774 -26.61 -39.39 -30.61
C LEU A 774 -27.18 -39.25 -32.01
N SER A 775 -27.09 -38.05 -32.62
CA SER A 775 -27.55 -37.83 -33.99
C SER A 775 -26.82 -38.73 -35.00
N LEU A 776 -25.49 -38.84 -34.90
CA LEU A 776 -24.70 -39.70 -35.78
C LEU A 776 -24.93 -41.20 -35.50
N LEU A 777 -25.13 -41.56 -34.24
CA LEU A 777 -25.43 -42.94 -33.85
C LEU A 777 -26.77 -43.42 -34.44
N TRP A 778 -27.81 -42.59 -34.37
CA TRP A 778 -29.11 -42.91 -34.94
C TRP A 778 -29.10 -42.85 -36.47
N LEU A 779 -28.39 -41.89 -37.06
CA LEU A 779 -28.24 -41.79 -38.52
C LEU A 779 -27.45 -42.96 -39.11
N GLY A 780 -26.52 -43.53 -38.35
CA GLY A 780 -25.70 -44.66 -38.76
C GLY A 780 -26.35 -46.03 -38.58
N GLU A 781 -27.51 -46.16 -37.94
CA GLU A 781 -28.21 -47.43 -37.68
C GLU A 781 -27.29 -48.59 -37.18
N GLY A 782 -26.26 -48.27 -36.39
CA GLY A 782 -25.30 -49.27 -35.88
C GLY A 782 -24.13 -49.61 -36.81
N ALA A 783 -23.90 -48.86 -37.89
CA ALA A 783 -22.77 -49.05 -38.81
C ALA A 783 -21.39 -48.96 -38.13
N HIS A 784 -21.26 -48.14 -37.09
CA HIS A 784 -20.03 -47.98 -36.31
C HIS A 784 -20.32 -48.02 -34.81
N PRO A 785 -19.46 -48.64 -33.99
CA PRO A 785 -19.64 -48.66 -32.54
C PRO A 785 -19.44 -47.26 -31.94
N LEU A 786 -20.17 -46.96 -30.86
CA LEU A 786 -20.19 -45.65 -30.20
C LEU A 786 -18.79 -45.09 -29.89
N LEU A 787 -17.86 -45.95 -29.48
CA LEU A 787 -16.47 -45.58 -29.20
C LEU A 787 -15.72 -45.06 -30.43
N THR A 788 -15.98 -45.61 -31.61
CA THR A 788 -15.32 -45.19 -32.85
C THR A 788 -15.84 -43.83 -33.32
N ILE A 789 -17.15 -43.62 -33.28
CA ILE A 789 -17.76 -42.32 -33.63
C ILE A 789 -17.27 -41.24 -32.67
N SER A 790 -17.27 -41.54 -31.36
CA SER A 790 -16.76 -40.63 -30.33
C SER A 790 -15.30 -40.27 -30.56
N LYS A 791 -14.46 -41.24 -30.95
CA LYS A 791 -13.04 -41.01 -31.27
C LYS A 791 -12.87 -40.04 -32.44
N TRP A 792 -13.62 -40.23 -33.53
CA TRP A 792 -13.56 -39.34 -34.70
C TRP A 792 -13.98 -37.91 -34.35
N MET A 793 -15.05 -37.75 -33.57
CA MET A 793 -15.52 -36.43 -33.14
C MET A 793 -14.51 -35.75 -32.20
N ILE A 794 -13.87 -36.49 -31.28
CA ILE A 794 -12.82 -35.94 -30.40
C ILE A 794 -11.62 -35.46 -31.23
N TYR A 795 -11.21 -36.19 -32.26
CA TYR A 795 -10.10 -35.79 -33.11
C TYR A 795 -10.40 -34.51 -33.91
N ILE A 796 -11.63 -34.36 -34.39
CA ILE A 796 -12.08 -33.12 -35.05
C ILE A 796 -12.12 -31.95 -34.05
N TRP A 797 -12.57 -32.19 -32.82
CA TRP A 797 -12.63 -31.17 -31.75
C TRP A 797 -11.25 -30.62 -31.39
N PHE A 798 -10.22 -31.46 -31.33
CA PHE A 798 -8.83 -31.02 -31.08
C PHE A 798 -8.07 -30.64 -32.36
N GLY A 799 -8.70 -30.71 -33.54
CA GLY A 799 -8.06 -30.42 -34.82
C GLY A 799 -6.93 -31.39 -35.19
N LEU A 800 -6.91 -32.59 -34.61
CA LEU A 800 -5.85 -33.59 -34.81
C LEU A 800 -6.00 -34.34 -36.14
N ASP A 801 -7.25 -34.52 -36.61
CA ASP A 801 -7.54 -35.34 -37.79
C ASP A 801 -8.89 -34.96 -38.44
N GLY A 802 -8.94 -34.97 -39.78
CA GLY A 802 -10.14 -34.73 -40.59
C GLY A 802 -10.86 -36.02 -41.03
N THR A 803 -10.35 -37.20 -40.68
CA THR A 803 -10.94 -38.49 -41.07
C THR A 803 -12.41 -38.64 -40.72
N GLY A 804 -12.87 -38.05 -39.61
CA GLY A 804 -14.28 -38.08 -39.22
C GLY A 804 -15.20 -37.38 -40.23
N ILE A 805 -14.73 -36.33 -40.92
CA ILE A 805 -15.48 -35.65 -41.99
C ILE A 805 -15.51 -36.54 -43.23
N HIS A 806 -14.38 -37.17 -43.59
CA HIS A 806 -14.35 -38.09 -44.74
C HIS A 806 -15.20 -39.34 -44.54
N ARG A 807 -15.23 -39.90 -43.32
CA ARG A 807 -16.04 -41.06 -42.96
C ARG A 807 -17.51 -40.71 -42.72
N SER A 808 -17.86 -39.43 -42.64
CA SER A 808 -19.24 -39.02 -42.33
C SER A 808 -20.26 -39.39 -43.43
N VAL A 809 -19.81 -39.53 -44.69
CA VAL A 809 -20.65 -40.01 -45.81
C VAL A 809 -21.14 -41.45 -45.60
N GLU A 810 -20.48 -42.23 -44.74
CA GLU A 810 -20.86 -43.61 -44.42
C GLU A 810 -22.10 -43.69 -43.54
N PHE A 811 -22.41 -42.64 -42.75
CA PHE A 811 -23.67 -42.57 -42.00
C PHE A 811 -24.83 -42.21 -42.92
N HIS A 812 -24.65 -41.16 -43.71
CA HIS A 812 -25.59 -40.74 -44.76
C HIS A 812 -24.87 -39.81 -45.72
N TRP A 813 -25.08 -39.97 -47.03
CA TRP A 813 -24.34 -39.24 -48.07
C TRP A 813 -24.38 -37.70 -47.91
N LEU A 814 -25.51 -37.14 -47.49
CA LEU A 814 -25.68 -35.70 -47.23
C LEU A 814 -25.69 -35.31 -45.74
N LEU A 815 -26.61 -35.88 -44.94
CA LEU A 815 -26.81 -35.48 -43.55
C LEU A 815 -25.61 -35.78 -42.64
N GLY A 816 -24.84 -36.85 -42.89
CA GLY A 816 -23.65 -37.18 -42.12
C GLY A 816 -22.58 -36.09 -42.19
N PRO A 817 -22.12 -35.71 -43.39
CA PRO A 817 -21.21 -34.57 -43.58
C PRO A 817 -21.74 -33.26 -43.03
N VAL A 818 -23.03 -32.95 -43.23
CA VAL A 818 -23.63 -31.71 -42.72
C VAL A 818 -23.56 -31.65 -41.19
N VAL A 819 -23.93 -32.73 -40.50
CA VAL A 819 -23.87 -32.80 -39.03
C VAL A 819 -22.43 -32.72 -38.53
N MET A 820 -21.49 -33.41 -39.19
CA MET A 820 -20.07 -33.43 -38.79
C MET A 820 -19.37 -32.07 -39.04
N ILE A 821 -19.66 -31.40 -40.15
CA ILE A 821 -19.15 -30.05 -40.45
C ILE A 821 -19.74 -29.02 -39.49
N THR A 822 -21.05 -29.14 -39.19
CA THR A 822 -21.72 -28.26 -38.22
C THR A 822 -21.10 -28.41 -36.83
N PHE A 823 -20.82 -29.65 -36.41
CA PHE A 823 -20.09 -29.94 -35.16
C PHE A 823 -18.69 -29.31 -35.16
N ALA A 824 -17.92 -29.49 -36.25
CA ALA A 824 -16.58 -28.92 -36.36
C ALA A 824 -16.60 -27.38 -36.30
N PHE A 825 -17.56 -26.75 -36.99
CA PHE A 825 -17.73 -25.30 -36.99
C PHE A 825 -18.13 -24.77 -35.61
N LEU A 826 -19.12 -25.38 -34.94
CA LEU A 826 -19.52 -24.97 -33.60
C LEU A 826 -18.41 -25.19 -32.56
N GLY A 827 -17.72 -26.33 -32.63
CA GLY A 827 -16.59 -26.64 -31.75
C GLY A 827 -15.45 -25.62 -31.87
N ASN A 828 -14.87 -25.53 -33.07
CA ASN A 828 -13.63 -24.77 -33.27
C ASN A 828 -13.86 -23.26 -33.38
N THR A 829 -15.06 -22.82 -33.80
CA THR A 829 -15.34 -21.40 -34.01
C THR A 829 -16.08 -20.77 -32.84
N LEU A 830 -17.05 -21.46 -32.23
CA LEU A 830 -17.84 -20.88 -31.13
C LEU A 830 -17.30 -21.26 -29.77
N PHE A 831 -17.16 -22.57 -29.48
CA PHE A 831 -16.73 -23.00 -28.15
C PHE A 831 -15.28 -22.62 -27.85
N LEU A 832 -14.36 -22.78 -28.80
CA LEU A 832 -12.97 -22.39 -28.61
C LEU A 832 -12.80 -20.87 -28.45
N THR A 833 -13.54 -20.05 -29.20
CA THR A 833 -13.44 -18.58 -29.10
C THR A 833 -14.06 -18.06 -27.81
N ILE A 834 -15.20 -18.61 -27.38
CA ILE A 834 -15.79 -18.32 -26.07
C ILE A 834 -14.81 -18.72 -24.97
N LEU A 835 -14.18 -19.89 -25.08
CA LEU A 835 -13.19 -20.34 -24.10
C LEU A 835 -12.03 -19.34 -24.00
N VAL A 836 -11.40 -18.99 -25.12
CA VAL A 836 -10.27 -18.04 -25.14
C VAL A 836 -10.68 -16.67 -24.61
N SER A 837 -11.86 -16.18 -24.99
CA SER A 837 -12.40 -14.89 -24.54
C SER A 837 -12.65 -14.88 -23.03
N MET A 838 -13.33 -15.91 -22.50
CA MET A 838 -13.57 -16.07 -21.08
C MET A 838 -12.26 -16.14 -20.32
N LEU A 839 -11.33 -17.02 -20.71
CA LEU A 839 -10.02 -17.15 -20.08
C LEU A 839 -9.28 -15.79 -20.05
N SER A 840 -9.32 -15.04 -21.16
CA SER A 840 -8.67 -13.73 -21.28
C SER A 840 -9.31 -12.66 -20.37
N ASN A 841 -10.65 -12.59 -20.32
CA ASN A 841 -11.36 -11.65 -19.46
C ASN A 841 -11.13 -11.96 -17.98
N THR A 842 -11.20 -13.25 -17.62
CA THR A 842 -10.95 -13.73 -16.26
C THR A 842 -9.51 -13.42 -15.84
N PHE A 843 -8.54 -13.65 -16.72
CA PHE A 843 -7.14 -13.30 -16.50
C PHE A 843 -6.95 -11.79 -16.27
N SER A 844 -7.58 -10.94 -17.10
CA SER A 844 -7.47 -9.48 -17.00
C SER A 844 -8.04 -8.95 -15.67
N ASN A 845 -9.21 -9.44 -15.25
CA ASN A 845 -9.83 -9.05 -13.98
C ASN A 845 -9.01 -9.48 -12.76
N ILE A 846 -8.37 -10.64 -12.81
CA ILE A 846 -7.47 -11.10 -11.74
C ILE A 846 -6.18 -10.27 -11.73
N SER A 847 -5.67 -9.90 -12.90
CA SER A 847 -4.45 -9.10 -13.01
C SER A 847 -4.62 -7.67 -12.48
N THR A 848 -5.79 -7.05 -12.65
CA THR A 848 -6.02 -5.65 -12.20
C THR A 848 -6.07 -5.53 -10.67
N ASN A 849 -6.58 -6.54 -9.97
CA ASN A 849 -6.69 -6.56 -8.50
C ASN A 849 -5.60 -7.38 -7.81
N ALA A 850 -4.57 -7.82 -8.54
CA ALA A 850 -3.64 -8.86 -8.14
C ALA A 850 -2.98 -8.66 -6.76
N THR A 851 -2.73 -7.42 -6.33
CA THR A 851 -2.09 -7.15 -5.03
C THR A 851 -3.01 -7.37 -3.84
N ALA A 852 -4.28 -6.93 -3.91
CA ALA A 852 -5.25 -7.07 -2.83
C ALA A 852 -5.69 -8.53 -2.65
N GLU A 853 -6.17 -9.16 -3.74
CA GLU A 853 -5.47 -10.29 -4.33
C GLU A 853 -4.60 -11.19 -3.40
N ILE A 854 -3.32 -11.15 -3.73
CA ILE A 854 -2.16 -11.65 -3.01
C ILE A 854 -2.26 -11.59 -1.47
N HIS A 855 -2.49 -10.40 -0.94
CA HIS A 855 -2.39 -10.15 0.50
C HIS A 855 -3.45 -10.89 1.32
N TYR A 856 -4.65 -11.07 0.77
CA TYR A 856 -5.72 -11.78 1.47
C TYR A 856 -5.44 -13.28 1.57
N ARG A 857 -5.03 -14.03 0.52
CA ARG A 857 -4.73 -15.46 0.78
C ARG A 857 -3.45 -15.63 1.56
N LYS A 858 -2.50 -14.69 1.52
CA LYS A 858 -1.42 -14.72 2.52
C LYS A 858 -2.01 -14.76 3.93
N ALA A 859 -3.04 -13.95 4.22
CA ALA A 859 -3.73 -13.98 5.51
C ALA A 859 -4.49 -15.31 5.74
N VAL A 860 -5.20 -15.83 4.74
CA VAL A 860 -5.91 -17.13 4.84
C VAL A 860 -4.95 -18.29 5.11
N LEU A 861 -3.89 -18.43 4.30
CA LEU A 861 -2.89 -19.48 4.44
C LEU A 861 -2.12 -19.35 5.76
N THR A 862 -1.87 -18.12 6.21
CA THR A 862 -1.25 -17.89 7.51
C THR A 862 -2.14 -18.41 8.63
N LEU A 863 -3.45 -18.10 8.60
CA LEU A 863 -4.39 -18.58 9.62
C LEU A 863 -4.66 -20.09 9.54
N GLU A 864 -4.78 -20.66 8.34
CA GLU A 864 -4.87 -22.12 8.15
C GLU A 864 -3.60 -22.84 8.67
N GLY A 865 -2.44 -22.20 8.53
CA GLY A 865 -1.17 -22.70 9.07
C GLY A 865 -1.07 -22.69 10.59
N VAL A 866 -1.87 -21.87 11.30
CA VAL A 866 -1.90 -21.86 12.78
C VAL A 866 -2.85 -22.96 13.28
N LYS A 867 -2.33 -24.19 13.35
CA LYS A 867 -3.06 -25.36 13.85
C LYS A 867 -2.79 -25.58 15.35
N ALA A 868 -3.84 -25.79 16.17
CA ALA A 868 -3.65 -26.07 17.60
C ALA A 868 -3.46 -27.56 17.95
N ASP A 869 -3.89 -28.49 17.09
CA ASP A 869 -3.85 -29.92 17.42
C ASP A 869 -2.41 -30.42 17.59
N ALA A 870 -2.17 -31.13 18.68
CA ALA A 870 -0.88 -31.71 19.03
C ALA A 870 -0.40 -32.78 18.02
N VAL A 871 -1.29 -33.41 17.25
CA VAL A 871 -0.90 -34.38 16.19
C VAL A 871 0.10 -33.76 15.22
N PHE A 872 -0.07 -32.47 14.92
CA PHE A 872 0.76 -31.73 13.99
C PHE A 872 2.18 -31.42 14.46
N ALA A 873 2.46 -31.60 15.75
CA ALA A 873 3.83 -31.49 16.28
C ALA A 873 4.69 -32.72 15.92
N TYR A 874 4.07 -33.79 15.44
CA TYR A 874 4.72 -35.03 15.05
C TYR A 874 4.77 -35.13 13.52
N GLN A 875 5.97 -35.21 12.95
CA GLN A 875 6.12 -35.36 11.51
C GLN A 875 5.95 -36.83 11.09
N PRO A 876 5.43 -37.13 9.89
CA PRO A 876 5.39 -38.50 9.38
C PRO A 876 6.78 -39.16 9.39
N PRO A 877 6.91 -40.42 9.84
CA PRO A 877 5.86 -41.35 10.28
C PRO A 877 5.56 -41.30 11.79
N PHE A 878 6.22 -40.44 12.56
CA PHE A 878 6.11 -40.40 14.03
C PHE A 878 4.72 -39.96 14.53
N ASN A 879 3.92 -39.30 13.69
CA ASN A 879 2.53 -38.97 14.00
C ASN A 879 1.67 -40.21 14.26
N LEU A 880 1.93 -41.32 13.57
CA LEU A 880 1.26 -42.60 13.82
C LEU A 880 1.52 -43.06 15.25
N LEU A 881 2.79 -43.07 15.66
CA LEU A 881 3.18 -43.46 17.01
C LEU A 881 2.54 -42.55 18.06
N ALA A 882 2.46 -41.24 17.79
CA ALA A 882 1.81 -40.30 18.68
C ALA A 882 0.32 -40.62 18.89
N VAL A 883 -0.43 -40.90 17.82
CA VAL A 883 -1.85 -41.27 17.94
C VAL A 883 -2.03 -42.58 18.70
N PHE A 884 -1.25 -43.62 18.37
CA PHE A 884 -1.37 -44.92 19.02
C PHE A 884 -0.93 -44.94 20.50
N LEU A 885 0.01 -44.08 20.89
CA LEU A 885 0.53 -44.04 22.26
C LEU A 885 -0.15 -42.99 23.14
N LEU A 886 -0.42 -41.78 22.64
CA LEU A 886 -0.93 -40.67 23.45
C LEU A 886 -2.45 -40.70 23.61
N LEU A 887 -3.19 -41.16 22.59
CA LEU A 887 -4.66 -41.15 22.65
C LEU A 887 -5.21 -42.09 23.75
N PRO A 888 -4.71 -43.33 23.94
CA PRO A 888 -5.09 -44.16 25.07
C PRO A 888 -4.64 -43.58 26.41
N LEU A 889 -3.46 -42.93 26.44
CA LEU A 889 -2.85 -42.39 27.66
C LEU A 889 -3.68 -41.25 28.28
N LYS A 890 -4.45 -40.51 27.46
CA LYS A 890 -5.38 -39.47 27.91
C LYS A 890 -6.38 -39.99 28.96
N PHE A 891 -6.84 -41.23 28.83
CA PHE A 891 -7.82 -41.82 29.75
C PHE A 891 -7.19 -42.31 31.06
N VAL A 892 -5.86 -42.45 31.11
CA VAL A 892 -5.12 -43.00 32.25
C VAL A 892 -4.49 -41.89 33.10
N VAL A 893 -4.17 -40.73 32.50
CA VAL A 893 -3.31 -39.71 33.11
C VAL A 893 -4.03 -38.37 33.26
N SER A 894 -3.80 -37.68 34.39
CA SER A 894 -4.33 -36.31 34.60
C SER A 894 -3.88 -35.32 33.51
N PRO A 895 -4.69 -34.29 33.15
CA PRO A 895 -4.36 -33.32 32.09
C PRO A 895 -2.98 -32.67 32.22
N ARG A 896 -2.53 -32.40 33.46
CA ARG A 896 -1.21 -31.83 33.75
C ARG A 896 -0.07 -32.77 33.38
N TRP A 897 -0.20 -34.06 33.72
CA TRP A 897 0.82 -35.06 33.40
C TRP A 897 0.78 -35.43 31.92
N PHE A 898 -0.41 -35.46 31.32
CA PHE A 898 -0.59 -35.62 29.88
C PHE A 898 0.19 -34.54 29.11
N HIS A 899 0.00 -33.25 29.46
CA HIS A 899 0.76 -32.13 28.90
C HIS A 899 2.27 -32.30 29.06
N LYS A 900 2.75 -32.72 30.24
CA LYS A 900 4.19 -32.95 30.47
C LYS A 900 4.76 -34.07 29.60
N ILE A 901 4.05 -35.20 29.49
CA ILE A 901 4.47 -36.35 28.68
C ILE A 901 4.47 -35.98 27.21
N HIS A 902 3.43 -35.30 26.73
CA HIS A 902 3.33 -34.78 25.38
C HIS A 902 4.53 -33.87 25.05
N VAL A 903 4.76 -32.82 25.85
CA VAL A 903 5.87 -31.87 25.64
C VAL A 903 7.24 -32.57 25.67
N ALA A 904 7.45 -33.52 26.58
CA ALA A 904 8.69 -34.29 26.63
C ALA A 904 8.89 -35.14 25.36
N THR A 905 7.83 -35.79 24.88
CA THR A 905 7.85 -36.65 23.69
C THR A 905 8.12 -35.84 22.42
N VAL A 906 7.44 -34.70 22.23
CA VAL A 906 7.66 -33.81 21.06
C VAL A 906 9.11 -33.33 21.02
N ARG A 907 9.68 -32.94 22.18
CA ARG A 907 11.07 -32.48 22.28
C ARG A 907 12.07 -33.58 21.99
N LEU A 908 11.80 -34.81 22.41
CA LEU A 908 12.68 -35.96 22.18
C LEU A 908 12.71 -36.35 20.70
N VAL A 909 11.54 -36.53 20.09
CA VAL A 909 11.40 -36.95 18.68
C VAL A 909 11.99 -35.90 17.74
N ASN A 910 11.73 -34.63 18.00
CA ASN A 910 12.15 -33.53 17.14
C ASN A 910 13.44 -32.84 17.60
N LEU A 911 14.21 -33.42 18.53
CA LEU A 911 15.43 -32.80 19.08
C LEU A 911 16.40 -32.27 18.01
N PRO A 912 16.82 -33.07 16.99
CA PRO A 912 17.75 -32.57 15.98
C PRO A 912 17.14 -31.45 15.14
N LEU A 913 15.85 -31.57 14.79
CA LEU A 913 15.12 -30.58 14.01
C LEU A 913 14.96 -29.26 14.79
N LEU A 914 14.59 -29.33 16.07
CA LEU A 914 14.44 -28.17 16.95
C LEU A 914 15.77 -27.44 17.16
N LEU A 915 16.88 -28.17 17.31
CA LEU A 915 18.22 -27.58 17.40
C LEU A 915 18.62 -26.90 16.09
N PHE A 916 18.36 -27.53 14.95
CA PHE A 916 18.62 -26.94 13.65
C PHE A 916 17.83 -25.63 13.46
N ILE A 917 16.51 -25.66 13.74
CA ILE A 917 15.66 -24.46 13.69
C ILE A 917 16.17 -23.41 14.68
N ALA A 918 16.60 -23.79 15.89
CA ALA A 918 17.17 -22.86 16.88
C ALA A 918 18.38 -22.11 16.37
N VAL A 919 19.31 -22.84 15.74
CA VAL A 919 20.55 -22.27 15.21
C VAL A 919 20.25 -21.42 13.98
N ALA A 920 19.38 -21.89 13.08
CA ALA A 920 18.92 -21.12 11.93
C ALA A 920 18.20 -19.83 12.35
N GLU A 921 17.33 -19.87 13.38
CA GLU A 921 16.63 -18.70 13.92
C GLU A 921 17.61 -17.65 14.45
N ARG A 922 18.60 -18.08 15.24
CA ARG A 922 19.55 -17.18 15.90
C ARG A 922 20.65 -16.65 14.98
N ARG A 923 20.96 -17.34 13.88
CA ARG A 923 22.07 -16.99 12.96
C ARG A 923 21.63 -16.47 11.60
N LEU A 924 20.50 -16.95 11.07
CA LEU A 924 20.12 -16.76 9.67
C LEU A 924 18.80 -16.00 9.49
N LEU A 925 17.79 -16.29 10.33
CA LEU A 925 16.41 -15.79 10.15
C LEU A 925 16.15 -14.45 10.85
N TRP A 926 17.05 -14.00 11.75
CA TRP A 926 16.99 -12.69 12.42
C TRP A 926 18.26 -11.84 12.26
N PRO A 927 18.71 -11.50 11.02
CA PRO A 927 19.64 -10.38 10.80
C PRO A 927 18.91 -9.03 10.90
N ASP A 928 19.63 -7.98 11.33
CA ASP A 928 19.15 -6.60 11.29
C ASP A 928 18.91 -6.17 9.84
N LYS A 929 17.64 -5.82 9.54
CA LYS A 929 17.08 -5.17 8.34
C LYS A 929 17.56 -5.64 6.94
N THR A 930 16.56 -5.77 6.06
CA THR A 930 16.61 -5.90 4.58
C THR A 930 16.73 -7.31 4.01
N SER A 931 15.56 -7.88 3.71
CA SER A 931 15.40 -8.68 2.49
C SER A 931 14.03 -8.42 1.89
N GLU A 932 14.07 -8.42 0.57
CA GLU A 932 13.18 -7.75 -0.37
C GLU A 932 11.88 -8.53 -0.61
N GLY A 933 10.91 -7.80 -1.18
CA GLY A 933 10.25 -8.19 -2.43
C GLY A 933 10.03 -9.69 -2.64
N GLY A 934 9.11 -10.28 -1.87
CA GLY A 934 8.51 -11.56 -2.20
C GLY A 934 7.18 -11.35 -2.91
N THR A 935 7.20 -11.39 -4.25
CA THR A 935 6.00 -11.58 -5.06
C THR A 935 5.41 -12.96 -4.78
N VAL A 936 4.27 -13.03 -4.08
CA VAL A 936 3.59 -14.31 -3.85
C VAL A 936 2.08 -14.15 -3.70
N SER A 937 1.37 -14.58 -4.75
CA SER A 937 -0.02 -15.07 -4.88
C SER A 937 -0.81 -15.30 -3.58
N SER A 938 -2.08 -14.88 -3.47
CA SER A 938 -3.26 -15.59 -3.99
C SER A 938 -4.62 -14.90 -3.60
N LEU A 939 -5.72 -14.89 -4.41
CA LEU A 939 -7.14 -14.74 -3.94
C LEU A 939 -8.24 -15.38 -4.83
N ALA A 940 -9.40 -15.55 -4.18
CA ALA A 940 -10.40 -16.61 -4.17
C ALA A 940 -11.45 -16.67 -5.30
N HIS A 941 -12.31 -17.68 -5.21
CA HIS A 941 -13.61 -17.77 -5.89
C HIS A 941 -14.74 -17.28 -4.97
N LYS A 942 -15.65 -16.46 -5.51
CA LYS A 942 -16.82 -15.83 -4.86
C LYS A 942 -18.09 -16.71 -4.79
N TRP A 943 -18.12 -17.88 -5.40
CA TRP A 943 -19.32 -18.74 -5.43
C TRP A 943 -19.39 -19.74 -4.25
N PHE A 944 -18.26 -20.02 -3.60
CA PHE A 944 -18.13 -21.13 -2.65
C PHE A 944 -18.33 -20.75 -1.18
N TRP A 945 -18.19 -19.46 -0.82
CA TRP A 945 -18.35 -18.98 0.56
C TRP A 945 -19.78 -19.13 1.10
N GLN A 946 -20.76 -19.41 0.24
CA GLN A 946 -22.10 -19.84 0.64
C GLN A 946 -22.11 -21.23 1.32
N ARG A 947 -21.11 -22.09 1.13
CA ARG A 947 -21.05 -23.44 1.74
C ARG A 947 -20.17 -23.55 3.00
N TRP A 948 -19.46 -22.47 3.37
CA TRP A 948 -18.78 -22.32 4.67
C TRP A 948 -19.71 -21.77 5.78
N GLN A 949 -21.01 -21.68 5.50
CA GLN A 949 -22.02 -20.96 6.29
C GLN A 949 -22.53 -21.66 7.58
N LEU A 950 -21.94 -22.77 8.06
CA LEU A 950 -22.61 -23.62 9.07
C LEU A 950 -21.94 -23.74 10.44
N SER A 951 -21.08 -22.78 10.85
CA SER A 951 -20.86 -22.61 12.30
C SER A 951 -20.63 -21.14 12.67
N ALA A 952 -19.62 -20.48 12.11
CA ALA A 952 -19.26 -19.10 12.47
C ALA A 952 -20.35 -18.04 12.16
N TYR A 953 -21.10 -18.24 11.07
CA TYR A 953 -22.10 -17.27 10.59
C TYR A 953 -23.35 -17.20 11.46
N GLN A 954 -23.78 -18.34 12.02
CA GLN A 954 -24.90 -18.38 12.97
C GLN A 954 -24.55 -17.64 14.26
N TYR A 955 -23.29 -17.70 14.71
CA TYR A 955 -22.85 -17.07 15.97
C TYR A 955 -22.87 -15.54 15.91
N ILE A 956 -22.36 -14.95 14.80
CA ILE A 956 -22.34 -13.50 14.60
C ILE A 956 -23.77 -12.96 14.45
N ARG A 957 -24.67 -13.74 13.84
CA ARG A 957 -26.05 -13.34 13.60
C ARG A 957 -26.91 -13.34 14.85
N ALA A 958 -26.66 -14.24 15.79
CA ALA A 958 -27.49 -14.39 17.00
C ALA A 958 -27.67 -13.07 17.77
N VAL A 959 -26.66 -12.18 17.76
CA VAL A 959 -26.73 -10.84 18.37
C VAL A 959 -27.78 -9.94 17.72
N PHE A 960 -28.06 -10.10 16.43
CA PHE A 960 -29.05 -9.29 15.71
C PHE A 960 -30.45 -9.90 15.71
N ASP A 961 -30.60 -11.17 16.14
CA ASP A 961 -31.90 -11.85 16.21
C ASP A 961 -32.68 -11.46 17.48
N VAL A 962 -32.01 -10.95 18.51
CA VAL A 962 -32.63 -10.37 19.71
C VAL A 962 -32.55 -8.84 19.60
N PRO A 963 -33.70 -8.11 19.61
CA PRO A 963 -33.65 -6.64 19.58
C PRO A 963 -32.97 -6.14 20.86
N PRO A 964 -32.11 -5.10 20.76
CA PRO A 964 -31.47 -4.57 21.96
C PRO A 964 -32.52 -3.96 22.89
N PRO A 965 -32.37 -4.11 24.21
CA PRO A 965 -33.31 -3.58 25.18
C PRO A 965 -33.26 -2.04 25.27
N GLU A 966 -34.31 -1.42 25.79
CA GLU A 966 -34.50 0.05 25.79
C GLU A 966 -33.39 0.79 26.54
N ASP A 967 -32.81 0.17 27.58
CA ASP A 967 -31.63 0.68 28.31
C ASP A 967 -30.40 0.82 27.39
N VAL A 968 -30.15 -0.16 26.53
CA VAL A 968 -29.06 -0.09 25.53
C VAL A 968 -29.37 0.94 24.46
N TYR A 969 -30.64 1.13 24.07
CA TYR A 969 -31.04 2.20 23.15
C TYR A 969 -30.84 3.59 23.73
N ASP A 970 -31.19 3.79 25.01
CA ASP A 970 -30.99 5.04 25.73
C ASP A 970 -29.49 5.38 25.85
N ASP A 971 -28.65 4.40 26.20
CA ASP A 971 -27.19 4.57 26.24
C ASP A 971 -26.60 4.96 24.86
N ILE A 972 -27.18 4.46 23.77
CA ILE A 972 -26.78 4.81 22.40
C ILE A 972 -27.34 6.19 21.99
N ALA A 973 -28.49 6.62 22.54
CA ALA A 973 -29.14 7.88 22.24
C ALA A 973 -28.52 9.08 23.00
N VAL A 974 -27.96 8.88 24.20
CA VAL A 974 -27.28 9.95 24.96
C VAL A 974 -26.03 10.48 24.24
N ASP A 975 -25.33 9.64 23.47
CA ASP A 975 -24.18 10.04 22.63
C ASP A 975 -24.59 10.82 21.34
N ASP A 976 -25.89 11.04 21.09
CA ASP A 976 -26.45 11.42 19.79
C ASP A 976 -26.72 12.93 19.61
N ASP A 977 -26.95 13.68 20.69
CA ASP A 977 -27.29 15.12 20.64
C ASP A 977 -26.20 15.96 19.92
N LEU A 978 -24.96 15.47 19.88
CA LEU A 978 -23.86 16.11 19.14
C LEU A 978 -23.81 15.68 17.65
N THR A 979 -24.22 14.45 17.34
CA THR A 979 -24.02 13.79 16.04
C THR A 979 -25.14 14.13 15.05
N HIS A 980 -26.39 14.16 15.52
CA HIS A 980 -27.57 14.46 14.69
C HIS A 980 -27.57 15.91 14.16
N HIS A 981 -26.96 16.84 14.90
CA HIS A 981 -26.83 18.25 14.52
C HIS A 981 -25.72 18.53 13.49
N LEU A 982 -24.69 17.68 13.38
CA LEU A 982 -23.57 17.88 12.46
C LEU A 982 -23.84 17.35 11.05
N ILE A 983 -24.48 16.18 10.95
CA ILE A 983 -24.71 15.50 9.66
C ILE A 983 -25.90 16.11 8.89
N ARG A 984 -27.00 16.44 9.58
CA ARG A 984 -28.21 17.01 8.95
C ARG A 984 -28.01 18.45 8.46
N ARG A 985 -27.19 19.24 9.16
CA ARG A 985 -26.93 20.65 8.83
C ARG A 985 -26.12 20.83 7.53
N GLN A 986 -25.38 19.80 7.10
CA GLN A 986 -24.68 19.81 5.81
C GLN A 986 -25.57 19.38 4.63
N TYR A 987 -26.53 18.47 4.85
CA TYR A 987 -27.48 18.06 3.81
C TYR A 987 -28.58 19.11 3.54
N THR A 988 -29.08 19.79 4.56
CA THR A 988 -30.22 20.73 4.41
C THR A 988 -29.86 22.03 3.67
N ARG A 989 -28.57 22.34 3.49
CA ARG A 989 -28.13 23.58 2.84
C ARG A 989 -28.25 23.56 1.31
N GLN A 990 -28.63 22.43 0.70
CA GLN A 990 -28.69 22.28 -0.77
C GLN A 990 -30.10 22.18 -1.38
N GLU A 991 -31.20 22.08 -0.62
CA GLU A 991 -32.54 21.79 -1.20
C GLU A 991 -33.56 22.94 -1.28
N THR A 992 -33.27 24.18 -0.87
CA THR A 992 -34.28 25.25 -0.94
C THR A 992 -33.76 26.54 -1.57
N HIS A 993 -33.77 26.60 -2.90
CA HIS A 993 -33.83 27.86 -3.64
C HIS A 993 -34.77 27.71 -4.86
N ASP A 994 -36.06 27.49 -4.59
CA ASP A 994 -37.15 27.88 -5.50
C ASP A 994 -38.50 27.80 -4.77
N SER A 995 -38.85 28.85 -4.03
CA SER A 995 -40.26 29.26 -3.90
C SER A 995 -40.37 30.65 -3.28
N VAL A 996 -40.90 31.57 -4.08
CA VAL A 996 -41.31 32.91 -3.69
C VAL A 996 -42.50 32.82 -2.74
N ARG A 997 -42.44 33.43 -1.54
CA ARG A 997 -43.65 33.92 -0.83
C ARG A 997 -43.37 35.07 0.13
N LYS A 998 -44.26 36.07 0.06
CA LYS A 998 -44.27 37.40 0.71
C LYS A 998 -44.36 37.37 2.24
N PRO A 999 -43.95 38.44 2.94
CA PRO A 999 -43.95 38.49 4.41
C PRO A 999 -45.33 38.88 4.97
N SER A 1000 -45.74 38.20 6.04
CA SER A 1000 -46.88 38.61 6.87
C SER A 1000 -46.40 39.03 8.25
N ARG A 1001 -46.67 40.30 8.56
CA ARG A 1001 -46.60 40.96 9.88
C ARG A 1001 -47.27 40.15 10.99
N ARG A 1002 -46.64 40.07 12.17
CA ARG A 1002 -47.06 40.83 13.38
C ARG A 1002 -46.18 40.50 14.59
N ASP A 1003 -45.95 41.56 15.36
CA ASP A 1003 -45.61 41.64 16.80
C ASP A 1003 -44.19 41.19 17.21
N SER A 1004 -43.36 41.95 17.93
CA SER A 1004 -43.53 43.25 18.60
C SER A 1004 -42.17 43.79 19.11
N MET A 1005 -41.97 45.10 18.89
CA MET A 1005 -41.27 46.10 19.72
C MET A 1005 -39.97 45.75 20.48
N PHE A 1006 -38.86 46.37 20.06
CA PHE A 1006 -38.17 47.44 20.80
C PHE A 1006 -37.15 48.15 19.88
N GLU A 1007 -37.18 49.49 19.81
CA GLU A 1007 -36.22 50.34 19.06
C GLU A 1007 -35.44 51.22 20.03
N ILE A 1008 -34.09 51.30 19.95
CA ILE A 1008 -33.23 52.52 20.09
C ILE A 1008 -31.84 52.27 19.40
N PRO A 1009 -30.97 53.28 19.11
CA PRO A 1009 -30.69 53.88 17.80
C PRO A 1009 -29.25 53.61 17.23
N PRO A 1010 -28.90 54.05 16.00
CA PRO A 1010 -27.78 53.48 15.26
C PRO A 1010 -26.46 54.24 15.47
N LYS A 1011 -25.40 53.50 15.81
CA LYS A 1011 -24.01 53.79 15.40
C LYS A 1011 -23.10 52.60 15.72
N LEU A 1012 -22.38 52.15 14.68
CA LEU A 1012 -21.32 51.13 14.66
C LEU A 1012 -21.74 49.70 15.07
N ARG A 1013 -21.88 48.80 14.10
CA ARG A 1013 -20.80 47.89 13.65
C ARG A 1013 -21.32 46.93 12.57
N GLY A 1014 -20.55 46.82 11.49
CA GLY A 1014 -20.73 45.77 10.49
C GLY A 1014 -20.19 44.43 10.95
N SER A 1015 -20.75 43.38 10.37
CA SER A 1015 -20.14 42.10 9.99
C SER A 1015 -21.27 41.11 9.77
N LEU A 1016 -21.17 40.32 8.69
CA LEU A 1016 -21.98 39.15 8.33
C LEU A 1016 -23.35 39.43 7.70
N THR A 1017 -23.37 39.49 6.35
CA THR A 1017 -24.20 38.63 5.48
C THR A 1017 -23.96 39.04 4.03
N GLU A 1018 -23.23 38.24 3.26
CA GLU A 1018 -23.35 38.16 1.80
C GLU A 1018 -22.62 36.90 1.31
N THR A 1019 -23.36 35.81 1.13
CA THR A 1019 -23.00 34.71 0.22
C THR A 1019 -24.28 34.28 -0.46
N GLY A 1020 -24.53 34.89 -1.62
CA GLY A 1020 -25.75 34.72 -2.41
C GLY A 1020 -25.58 35.20 -3.85
N GLU A 1021 -24.36 35.18 -4.39
CA GLU A 1021 -24.07 35.44 -5.80
C GLU A 1021 -23.04 34.41 -6.25
N ASP A 1022 -23.47 33.27 -6.79
CA ASP A 1022 -22.57 32.33 -7.50
C ASP A 1022 -23.32 31.34 -8.40
N TYR A 1023 -24.63 31.16 -8.23
CA TYR A 1023 -25.40 30.23 -9.09
C TYR A 1023 -25.67 30.75 -10.51
N ALA A 1024 -25.67 32.07 -10.73
CA ALA A 1024 -25.81 32.64 -12.07
C ALA A 1024 -24.54 32.48 -12.93
N ASP A 1025 -23.36 32.43 -12.31
CA ASP A 1025 -22.07 32.31 -13.02
C ASP A 1025 -21.85 30.89 -13.59
N MET A 1026 -22.38 29.86 -12.91
CA MET A 1026 -22.20 28.48 -13.35
C MET A 1026 -23.03 28.13 -14.59
N ALA A 1027 -24.24 28.68 -14.72
CA ALA A 1027 -25.06 28.55 -15.93
C ALA A 1027 -24.41 29.26 -17.13
N GLY A 1028 -23.79 30.42 -16.90
CA GLY A 1028 -23.01 31.14 -17.92
C GLY A 1028 -21.77 30.36 -18.36
N ARG A 1029 -21.07 29.70 -17.42
CA ARG A 1029 -19.91 28.86 -17.74
C ARG A 1029 -20.28 27.58 -18.50
N LEU A 1030 -21.41 26.96 -18.20
CA LEU A 1030 -21.91 25.80 -18.94
C LEU A 1030 -22.27 26.17 -20.39
N ALA A 1031 -22.96 27.30 -20.59
CA ALA A 1031 -23.26 27.80 -21.93
C ALA A 1031 -21.99 28.19 -22.72
N ALA A 1032 -20.97 28.72 -22.04
CA ALA A 1032 -19.67 29.02 -22.66
C ALA A 1032 -18.89 27.76 -23.04
N MET A 1033 -19.00 26.71 -22.24
CA MET A 1033 -18.33 25.42 -22.48
C MET A 1033 -18.99 24.63 -23.61
N GLU A 1034 -20.32 24.67 -23.73
CA GLU A 1034 -21.08 24.09 -24.83
C GLU A 1034 -20.73 24.79 -26.17
N LYS A 1035 -20.57 26.11 -26.14
CA LYS A 1035 -20.13 26.91 -27.29
C LYS A 1035 -18.66 26.64 -27.69
N ALA A 1036 -17.82 26.26 -26.72
CA ALA A 1036 -16.45 25.84 -26.98
C ALA A 1036 -16.39 24.43 -27.59
N MET A 1037 -17.29 23.53 -27.19
CA MET A 1037 -17.42 22.19 -27.76
C MET A 1037 -17.88 22.24 -29.22
N GLN A 1038 -18.89 23.07 -29.54
CA GLN A 1038 -19.33 23.28 -30.93
C GLN A 1038 -18.23 23.87 -31.83
N ARG A 1039 -17.36 24.75 -31.29
CA ARG A 1039 -16.19 25.25 -32.04
C ARG A 1039 -15.16 24.16 -32.30
N MET A 1040 -14.99 23.22 -31.38
CA MET A 1040 -14.08 22.08 -31.56
C MET A 1040 -14.60 21.10 -32.61
N GLU A 1041 -15.92 20.84 -32.63
CA GLU A 1041 -16.56 20.04 -33.70
C GLU A 1041 -16.45 20.72 -35.07
N ASP A 1042 -16.67 22.04 -35.15
CA ASP A 1042 -16.51 22.78 -36.41
C ASP A 1042 -15.04 22.77 -36.88
N MET A 1043 -14.08 22.81 -35.95
CA MET A 1043 -12.65 22.73 -36.27
C MET A 1043 -12.21 21.32 -36.69
N LEU A 1044 -12.81 20.28 -36.11
CA LEU A 1044 -12.61 18.87 -36.51
C LEU A 1044 -13.23 18.56 -37.87
N SER A 1045 -14.39 19.15 -38.18
CA SER A 1045 -15.05 18.99 -39.49
C SER A 1045 -14.22 19.57 -40.64
N ARG A 1046 -13.37 20.57 -40.37
CA ARG A 1046 -12.45 21.19 -41.34
C ARG A 1046 -11.13 20.45 -41.53
N LEU A 1047 -10.85 19.43 -40.70
CA LEU A 1047 -9.60 18.65 -40.74
C LEU A 1047 -9.75 17.30 -41.46
N LEU A 1048 -10.94 16.99 -41.98
CA LEU A 1048 -11.19 15.82 -42.83
C LEU A 1048 -11.22 16.23 -44.31
N PRO A 1049 -10.41 15.62 -45.20
CA PRO A 1049 -10.47 15.90 -46.63
C PRO A 1049 -11.79 15.42 -47.25
N GLN A 1050 -12.44 16.29 -48.03
CA GLN A 1050 -13.50 15.88 -48.97
C GLN A 1050 -12.88 15.08 -50.11
N GLU A 1051 -13.13 13.76 -50.14
CA GLU A 1051 -13.06 12.99 -51.38
C GLU A 1051 -14.47 12.87 -51.95
N ASP A 1052 -14.73 13.66 -52.99
CA ASP A 1052 -15.78 13.40 -53.96
C ASP A 1052 -15.36 12.18 -54.81
N SER A 1053 -16.15 11.11 -54.82
CA SER A 1053 -16.53 10.43 -56.05
C SER A 1053 -17.54 9.32 -55.78
N GLU A 1054 -18.67 9.47 -56.47
CA GLU A 1054 -19.57 8.40 -56.88
C GLU A 1054 -18.78 7.18 -57.39
N ILE A 1055 -19.22 5.97 -57.09
CA ILE A 1055 -19.20 4.85 -58.05
C ILE A 1055 -20.29 3.85 -57.63
N GLY A 1056 -21.15 3.55 -58.60
CA GLY A 1056 -22.16 2.51 -58.54
C GLY A 1056 -21.61 1.10 -58.81
N GLU A 1057 -22.55 0.17 -58.78
CA GLU A 1057 -22.47 -1.27 -59.05
C GLU A 1057 -21.58 -1.64 -60.26
N SER A 1058 -20.80 -2.73 -60.13
CA SER A 1058 -21.01 -3.99 -60.88
C SER A 1058 -19.75 -4.88 -60.90
N ASP A 1059 -19.94 -6.13 -60.46
CA ASP A 1059 -19.54 -7.41 -61.09
C ASP A 1059 -18.09 -7.80 -61.46
N THR A 1060 -17.80 -9.05 -61.05
CA THR A 1060 -17.01 -10.13 -61.69
C THR A 1060 -15.47 -10.22 -61.56
N LEU A 1061 -15.02 -11.17 -60.70
CA LEU A 1061 -14.20 -12.40 -60.96
C LEU A 1061 -13.32 -12.48 -62.25
N PRO A 1062 -12.33 -13.41 -62.41
CA PRO A 1062 -11.67 -14.34 -61.45
C PRO A 1062 -10.15 -14.71 -61.69
N ILE A 1063 -9.60 -15.51 -60.74
CA ILE A 1063 -8.63 -16.65 -60.87
C ILE A 1063 -7.16 -16.42 -61.27
N GLY A 1064 -6.26 -17.04 -60.47
CA GLY A 1064 -4.94 -17.50 -60.91
C GLY A 1064 -4.03 -18.01 -59.78
N ASP A 1065 -4.25 -19.26 -59.34
CA ASP A 1065 -3.42 -20.02 -58.39
C ASP A 1065 -1.94 -20.15 -58.80
N GLY A 1066 -1.04 -20.37 -57.81
CA GLY A 1066 0.29 -20.89 -58.11
C GLY A 1066 1.34 -20.88 -57.00
N THR A 1067 1.10 -21.64 -55.92
CA THR A 1067 2.07 -22.54 -55.24
C THR A 1067 3.53 -22.11 -54.94
N THR A 1068 3.80 -22.08 -53.62
CA THR A 1068 4.91 -22.71 -52.85
C THR A 1068 6.35 -22.21 -52.90
N LEU A 1069 6.89 -22.16 -51.67
CA LEU A 1069 8.22 -21.84 -51.18
C LEU A 1069 9.26 -22.97 -51.35
N GLU A 1070 10.50 -22.59 -51.05
CA GLU A 1070 11.74 -23.37 -50.82
C GLU A 1070 12.54 -23.69 -52.09
N SER A 1071 13.86 -23.54 -52.16
CA SER A 1071 14.91 -23.05 -51.24
C SER A 1071 16.22 -22.90 -52.06
N SER A 1072 17.24 -22.33 -51.42
CA SER A 1072 18.68 -22.68 -51.60
C SER A 1072 19.60 -21.77 -52.44
N PHE A 1073 20.61 -21.29 -51.70
CA PHE A 1073 22.04 -21.16 -52.01
C PHE A 1073 22.56 -20.07 -52.96
N LYS A 1074 23.22 -19.10 -52.32
CA LYS A 1074 24.58 -18.57 -52.59
C LYS A 1074 25.08 -18.57 -54.05
N GLY A 1075 25.45 -17.38 -54.51
CA GLY A 1075 26.66 -17.25 -55.32
C GLY A 1075 26.79 -16.00 -56.20
N ARG A 1076 27.58 -15.05 -55.69
CA ARG A 1076 28.53 -14.15 -56.39
C ARG A 1076 28.09 -12.82 -57.02
N GLU A 1077 28.93 -11.85 -56.63
CA GLU A 1077 29.50 -10.72 -57.39
C GLU A 1077 28.84 -9.34 -57.28
N THR A 1078 29.28 -8.64 -56.23
CA THR A 1078 30.04 -7.37 -56.25
C THR A 1078 29.56 -6.25 -57.17
N ASN A 1079 29.15 -5.13 -56.57
CA ASN A 1079 29.86 -3.85 -56.70
C ASN A 1079 29.32 -2.81 -55.70
N PHE A 1080 30.28 -2.25 -54.94
CA PHE A 1080 30.26 -1.04 -54.09
C PHE A 1080 29.30 -0.91 -52.90
#